data_AF-A0A0F9LNG4-F1
#
_entry.id   AF-A0A0F9LNG4-F1
#
_cell.length_a   1.000
_cell.length_b   1.000
_cell.length_c   1.000
_cell.angle_alpha   90.00
_cell.angle_beta   90.00
_cell.angle_gamma   90.00
#
_symmetry.space_group_name_H-M   'P 1'
#
loop_
_entity.id
_entity.type
_entity.pdbx_description
1 polymer ?
#
loop_
_entity_poly.entity_id
_entity_poly.type
_entity_poly.pdbx_seq_one_letter_code
_entity_poly.pdbx_strand_id
1 'polypeptide(L)'
;MDARAVAHRIADNVERVIIGKRVQVELAVMVLMCAGHLLVEDVPGVGKTVLARSLARSSGCLFSRIQFTPDLLPTDVTGVSIYNQKSGDFQFRPGPLLSQVILADEINRATPKTQSALLEAMEERQVTVDGVTHQAPQPFMVMATQNPIEYEGTFPLPEAQLDRFLIRLELGYPAAHDEVAMMDRQLHVHPLHDLDQVCEPQEVIALQAAVKEVYVDVLIKQYIVALMDATRNHDSVYLGASPRGSLALQRLGQARALLDGRDFVLPDDIKALAYPALGHRLILNAQARVKGLTAAQITQNAWSGCPCPAYGPAAPEEAALSRVLIGLFRLVRRNQNLLIVLAAFGTLLGLAVVSGHWLFYRAAYVIGGLVPVSFIWARANLRRLDVTVERAAGRLQVGQCAEARVRLSSRTFYAKLWLEVEDPTDMPGMPARTVVTLAAHGQRNWKVSVPCPRRGVFSVGPIRVTTGDPFGLFRFSRSYGAAHSLLVLPRPEELPYLWVPPAQLPGEGTVRRRTHYVTPNAAGVRDYHPGDSYNRIHWRSTARLNRLMVKTFEMDPTSDIWVLLDLDAAVQVGQGDDSSEEYGVRIAASLANRFLQTNRMLGLIACGRDTVLLDPARGPKQHQRVLEALALARAEGEVSLARVLQEQERRFGRHSTLIVVTPSADDEWVAALQSLVQRGARAAVVLLDPGSFGRAQSALLPFSTLVAGVILT
;
A
#
# COMPACT_ATOMS: atom_id res chain seq x y z
N MET A 1 -33.69 11.74 28.74
CA MET A 1 -33.21 12.57 27.62
C MET A 1 -33.43 11.79 26.34
N ASP A 2 -34.07 12.39 25.33
CA ASP A 2 -34.21 11.75 24.02
C ASP A 2 -32.93 11.95 23.21
N ALA A 3 -32.01 10.98 23.31
CA ALA A 3 -30.70 11.02 22.67
C ALA A 3 -30.80 11.18 21.13
N ARG A 4 -31.84 10.58 20.53
CA ARG A 4 -32.10 10.68 19.09
C ARG A 4 -32.47 12.11 18.70
N ALA A 5 -33.38 12.73 19.45
CA ALA A 5 -33.78 14.11 19.18
C ALA A 5 -32.60 15.07 19.26
N VAL A 6 -31.70 14.91 20.24
CA VAL A 6 -30.48 15.72 20.36
C VAL A 6 -29.60 15.58 19.11
N ALA A 7 -29.36 14.36 18.65
CA ALA A 7 -28.50 14.11 17.50
C ALA A 7 -29.08 14.68 16.18
N HIS A 8 -30.39 14.52 15.95
CA HIS A 8 -31.07 15.13 14.79
C HIS A 8 -31.06 16.66 14.85
N ARG A 9 -31.29 17.27 16.02
CA ARG A 9 -31.18 18.74 16.17
C ARG A 9 -29.80 19.25 15.76
N ILE A 10 -28.73 18.54 16.14
CA ILE A 10 -27.36 18.92 15.75
C ILE A 10 -27.17 18.77 14.23
N ALA A 11 -27.56 17.64 13.65
CA ALA A 11 -27.43 17.40 12.21
C ALA A 11 -28.21 18.43 11.38
N ASP A 12 -29.49 18.64 11.72
CA ASP A 12 -30.39 19.57 11.03
C ASP A 12 -29.89 21.02 11.13
N ASN A 13 -29.27 21.41 12.25
CA ASN A 13 -28.70 22.74 12.42
C ASN A 13 -27.44 22.94 11.56
N VAL A 14 -26.57 21.93 11.47
CA VAL A 14 -25.36 21.96 10.61
C VAL A 14 -25.74 22.06 9.13
N GLU A 15 -26.82 21.39 8.72
CA GLU A 15 -27.33 21.42 7.33
C GLU A 15 -27.89 22.76 6.87
N ARG A 16 -28.23 23.65 7.80
CA ARG A 16 -28.60 25.02 7.42
C ARG A 16 -27.44 25.72 6.72
N VAL A 17 -26.20 25.35 7.06
CA VAL A 17 -24.98 25.95 6.52
C VAL A 17 -24.35 25.09 5.43
N ILE A 18 -24.35 23.77 5.59
CA ILE A 18 -23.76 22.84 4.62
C ILE A 18 -24.86 22.22 3.77
N ILE A 19 -24.93 22.64 2.52
CA ILE A 19 -25.98 22.26 1.57
C ILE A 19 -25.60 20.97 0.85
N GLY A 20 -26.56 20.04 0.71
CA GLY A 20 -26.41 18.85 -0.15
C GLY A 20 -25.53 17.73 0.39
N LYS A 21 -25.10 17.80 1.67
CA LYS A 21 -24.12 16.87 2.26
C LYS A 21 -24.62 16.17 3.54
N ARG A 22 -25.91 15.78 3.58
CA ARG A 22 -26.55 15.09 4.74
C ARG A 22 -25.72 13.91 5.23
N VAL A 23 -25.30 13.03 4.32
CA VAL A 23 -24.53 11.82 4.66
C VAL A 23 -23.22 12.18 5.39
N GLN A 24 -22.51 13.20 4.91
CA GLN A 24 -21.26 13.64 5.52
C GLN A 24 -21.47 14.29 6.89
N VAL A 25 -22.55 15.07 7.04
CA VAL A 25 -22.95 15.68 8.31
C VAL A 25 -23.31 14.60 9.32
N GLU A 26 -24.12 13.62 8.94
CA GLU A 26 -24.48 12.48 9.80
C GLU A 26 -23.25 11.68 10.25
N LEU A 27 -22.30 11.42 9.34
CA LEU A 27 -21.04 10.76 9.70
C LEU A 27 -20.24 11.58 10.72
N ALA A 28 -20.15 12.91 10.55
CA ALA A 28 -19.47 13.77 11.51
C ALA A 28 -20.15 13.77 12.90
N VAL A 29 -21.49 13.78 12.93
CA VAL A 29 -22.27 13.65 14.16
C VAL A 29 -22.06 12.28 14.81
N MET A 30 -22.06 11.18 14.03
CA MET A 30 -21.75 9.84 14.55
C MET A 30 -20.34 9.77 15.19
N VAL A 31 -19.35 10.45 14.61
CA VAL A 31 -18.01 10.53 15.22
C VAL A 31 -18.05 11.24 16.56
N LEU A 32 -18.76 12.36 16.66
CA LEU A 32 -18.97 13.09 17.91
C LEU A 32 -19.66 12.21 18.97
N MET A 33 -20.70 11.47 18.56
CA MET A 33 -21.44 10.51 19.40
C MET A 33 -20.57 9.33 19.88
N CYS A 34 -19.55 8.94 19.11
CA CYS A 34 -18.64 7.86 19.46
C CYS A 34 -17.43 8.32 20.30
N ALA A 35 -17.33 9.62 20.60
CA ALA A 35 -16.13 10.24 21.17
C ALA A 35 -14.86 9.91 20.36
N GLY A 36 -14.97 9.94 19.03
CA GLY A 36 -13.88 9.66 18.10
C GLY A 36 -13.34 10.91 17.41
N HIS A 37 -12.40 10.69 16.49
CA HIS A 37 -11.77 11.74 15.69
C HIS A 37 -12.07 11.53 14.20
N LEU A 38 -12.21 12.63 13.46
CA LEU A 38 -12.55 12.63 12.04
C LEU A 38 -11.36 13.06 11.20
N LEU A 39 -11.06 12.32 10.14
CA LEU A 39 -10.08 12.69 9.13
C LEU A 39 -10.80 13.13 7.85
N VAL A 40 -10.52 14.33 7.36
CA VAL A 40 -11.13 14.91 6.17
C VAL A 40 -10.09 15.05 5.05
N GLU A 41 -10.14 14.14 4.09
CA GLU A 41 -9.34 14.22 2.85
C GLU A 41 -10.11 15.03 1.82
N ASP A 42 -9.56 16.17 1.39
CA ASP A 42 -10.22 16.93 0.32
C ASP A 42 -9.36 18.07 -0.21
N VAL A 43 -9.79 18.60 -1.35
CA VAL A 43 -9.30 19.83 -1.96
C VAL A 43 -9.64 21.09 -1.12
N PRO A 44 -8.86 22.16 -1.24
CA PRO A 44 -9.14 23.42 -0.57
C PRO A 44 -10.51 24.01 -0.97
N GLY A 45 -11.20 24.67 -0.02
CA GLY A 45 -12.40 25.45 -0.32
C GLY A 45 -13.75 24.73 -0.18
N VAL A 46 -13.78 23.42 0.11
CA VAL A 46 -15.02 22.61 0.21
C VAL A 46 -15.78 22.73 1.56
N GLY A 47 -15.53 23.78 2.34
CA GLY A 47 -16.29 24.03 3.58
C GLY A 47 -15.86 23.22 4.82
N LYS A 48 -14.65 22.66 4.87
CA LYS A 48 -14.13 21.92 6.06
C LYS A 48 -14.21 22.73 7.36
N THR A 49 -13.77 23.99 7.28
CA THR A 49 -13.82 24.93 8.42
C THR A 49 -15.25 25.23 8.85
N VAL A 50 -16.16 25.26 7.88
CA VAL A 50 -17.59 25.49 8.11
C VAL A 50 -18.21 24.29 8.84
N LEU A 51 -17.84 23.05 8.48
CA LEU A 51 -18.27 21.82 9.18
C LEU A 51 -17.80 21.78 10.62
N ALA A 52 -16.50 21.97 10.87
CA ALA A 52 -15.97 21.91 12.24
C ALA A 52 -16.59 22.99 13.14
N ARG A 53 -16.74 24.21 12.62
CA ARG A 53 -17.27 25.34 13.38
C ARG A 53 -18.79 25.25 13.58
N SER A 54 -19.55 24.80 12.59
CA SER A 54 -21.00 24.58 12.73
C SER A 54 -21.32 23.46 13.71
N LEU A 55 -20.53 22.37 13.71
CA LEU A 55 -20.66 21.30 14.68
C LEU A 55 -20.42 21.80 16.10
N ALA A 56 -19.31 22.52 16.33
CA ALA A 56 -18.96 23.07 17.64
C ALA A 56 -20.02 24.05 18.16
N ARG A 57 -20.50 24.96 17.30
CA ARG A 57 -21.51 25.95 17.68
C ARG A 57 -22.88 25.31 17.94
N SER A 58 -23.27 24.33 17.14
CA SER A 58 -24.51 23.55 17.37
C SER A 58 -24.44 22.81 18.72
N SER A 59 -23.28 22.26 19.06
CA SER A 59 -23.09 21.44 20.25
C SER A 59 -22.71 22.21 21.52
N GLY A 60 -22.69 23.55 21.47
CA GLY A 60 -22.28 24.40 22.59
C GLY A 60 -20.81 24.25 22.99
N CYS A 61 -19.98 23.67 22.11
CA CYS A 61 -18.62 23.30 22.41
C CYS A 61 -17.63 24.41 22.05
N LEU A 62 -16.54 24.50 22.83
CA LEU A 62 -15.43 25.41 22.53
C LEU A 62 -14.71 24.97 21.25
N PHE A 63 -14.64 25.88 20.28
CA PHE A 63 -13.97 25.67 19.01
C PHE A 63 -12.56 26.26 19.00
N SER A 64 -11.60 25.48 18.50
CA SER A 64 -10.23 25.91 18.27
C SER A 64 -9.76 25.47 16.88
N ARG A 65 -8.96 26.32 16.22
CA ARG A 65 -8.39 26.03 14.90
C ARG A 65 -6.87 26.12 14.98
N ILE A 66 -6.20 25.09 14.47
CA ILE A 66 -4.75 24.99 14.39
C ILE A 66 -4.39 24.79 12.93
N GLN A 67 -3.61 25.70 12.37
CA GLN A 67 -3.01 25.50 11.05
C GLN A 67 -1.65 24.84 11.25
N PHE A 68 -1.46 23.66 10.66
CA PHE A 68 -0.19 22.97 10.73
C PHE A 68 0.78 23.56 9.69
N THR A 69 1.86 24.17 10.16
CA THR A 69 2.97 24.66 9.33
C THR A 69 4.25 23.89 9.66
N PRO A 70 5.26 23.87 8.77
CA PRO A 70 6.53 23.17 9.03
C PRO A 70 7.27 23.67 10.27
N ASP A 71 7.03 24.92 10.63
CA ASP A 71 7.63 25.69 11.73
C ASP A 71 6.85 25.59 13.05
N LEU A 72 5.66 24.98 13.04
CA LEU A 72 4.82 24.80 14.23
C LEU A 72 5.50 23.86 15.24
N LEU A 73 5.70 24.35 16.47
CA LEU A 73 6.29 23.57 17.55
C LEU A 73 5.23 22.75 18.30
N PRO A 74 5.59 21.61 18.91
CA PRO A 74 4.68 20.85 19.78
C PRO A 74 4.07 21.71 20.89
N THR A 75 4.85 22.61 21.46
CA THR A 75 4.44 23.54 22.52
C THR A 75 3.37 24.54 22.09
N ASP A 76 3.33 24.90 20.81
CA ASP A 76 2.29 25.80 20.27
C ASP A 76 0.93 25.11 20.20
N VAL A 77 0.93 23.77 20.20
CA VAL A 77 -0.25 22.91 20.14
C VAL A 77 -0.72 22.51 21.54
N THR A 78 0.21 22.08 22.41
CA THR A 78 -0.07 21.63 23.78
C THR A 78 -0.26 22.77 24.77
N GLY A 79 0.46 23.88 24.58
CA GLY A 79 0.56 24.99 25.52
C GLY A 79 1.96 25.13 26.11
N VAL A 80 2.20 26.27 26.76
CA VAL A 80 3.48 26.66 27.35
C VAL A 80 3.30 27.20 28.76
N SER A 81 4.28 26.95 29.63
CA SER A 81 4.37 27.61 30.93
C SER A 81 5.16 28.90 30.81
N ILE A 82 4.51 30.05 31.05
CA ILE A 82 5.15 31.36 30.97
C ILE A 82 5.47 31.84 32.39
N TYR A 83 6.71 32.25 32.63
CA TYR A 83 7.10 32.84 33.90
C TYR A 83 6.44 34.21 34.10
N ASN A 84 5.61 34.36 35.12
CA ASN A 84 4.97 35.62 35.45
C ASN A 84 5.84 36.40 36.44
N GLN A 85 6.48 37.47 35.96
CA GLN A 85 7.40 38.30 36.76
C GLN A 85 6.73 38.96 37.98
N LYS A 86 5.40 39.15 37.99
CA LYS A 86 4.68 39.75 39.13
C LYS A 86 4.46 38.76 40.27
N SER A 87 4.21 37.49 39.97
CA SER A 87 3.96 36.45 40.98
C SER A 87 5.21 35.62 41.32
N GLY A 88 6.23 35.63 40.45
CA GLY A 88 7.43 34.80 40.62
C GLY A 88 7.21 33.33 40.27
N ASP A 89 6.07 32.99 39.66
CA ASP A 89 5.65 31.62 39.38
C ASP A 89 5.46 31.40 37.87
N PHE A 90 5.63 30.15 37.43
CA PHE A 90 5.28 29.70 36.09
C PHE A 90 3.76 29.52 35.97
N GLN A 91 3.12 30.26 35.06
CA GLN A 91 1.68 30.15 34.77
C GLN A 91 1.49 29.42 33.43
N PHE A 92 0.77 28.30 33.50
CA PHE A 92 0.41 27.53 32.30
C PHE A 92 -0.57 28.31 31.43
N ARG A 93 -0.21 28.51 30.16
CA ARG A 93 -1.11 29.03 29.13
C ARG A 93 -1.57 27.85 28.27
N PRO A 94 -2.87 27.51 28.33
CA PRO A 94 -3.39 26.35 27.62
C PRO A 94 -3.23 26.53 26.11
N GLY A 95 -2.74 25.49 25.45
CA GLY A 95 -2.66 25.46 24.00
C GLY A 95 -4.03 25.24 23.35
N PRO A 96 -4.11 25.39 22.01
CA PRO A 96 -5.30 25.15 21.22
C PRO A 96 -5.93 23.76 21.39
N LEU A 97 -5.15 22.76 21.84
CA LEU A 97 -5.62 21.40 22.16
C LEU A 97 -6.57 21.34 23.36
N LEU A 98 -6.57 22.32 24.26
CA LEU A 98 -7.45 22.33 25.42
C LEU A 98 -8.80 22.99 25.07
N SER A 99 -9.42 22.47 24.01
CA SER A 99 -10.75 22.84 23.50
C SER A 99 -11.54 21.57 23.15
N GLN A 100 -12.86 21.67 23.07
CA GLN A 100 -13.74 20.51 22.89
C GLN A 100 -13.78 20.04 21.43
N VAL A 101 -13.83 20.97 20.47
CA VAL A 101 -13.80 20.68 19.03
C VAL A 101 -12.62 21.40 18.40
N ILE A 102 -11.67 20.63 17.87
CA ILE A 102 -10.42 21.15 17.29
C ILE A 102 -10.38 20.84 15.81
N LEU A 103 -10.14 21.86 14.99
CA LEU A 103 -9.80 21.71 13.58
C LEU A 103 -8.28 21.79 13.41
N ALA A 104 -7.65 20.68 13.05
CA ALA A 104 -6.24 20.59 12.69
C ALA A 104 -6.10 20.61 11.17
N ASP A 105 -5.88 21.80 10.60
CA ASP A 105 -5.76 21.97 9.15
C ASP A 105 -4.36 21.58 8.67
N GLU A 106 -4.30 20.83 7.56
CA GLU A 106 -3.07 20.43 6.86
C GLU A 106 -2.07 19.70 7.77
N ILE A 107 -2.56 18.71 8.54
CA ILE A 107 -1.76 17.96 9.52
C ILE A 107 -0.46 17.38 8.91
N ASN A 108 -0.49 17.06 7.62
CA ASN A 108 0.65 16.57 6.85
C ASN A 108 1.74 17.61 6.58
N ARG A 109 1.61 18.89 6.94
CA ARG A 109 2.66 19.91 6.76
C ARG A 109 3.59 20.09 7.96
N ALA A 110 3.15 19.73 9.18
CA ALA A 110 4.01 19.87 10.36
C ALA A 110 4.97 18.70 10.50
N THR A 111 6.03 18.92 11.28
CA THR A 111 7.03 17.88 11.57
C THR A 111 6.41 16.68 12.30
N PRO A 112 7.00 15.47 12.18
CA PRO A 112 6.51 14.28 12.89
C PRO A 112 6.42 14.45 14.42
N LYS A 113 7.25 15.31 15.02
CA LYS A 113 7.20 15.61 16.46
C LYS A 113 5.91 16.33 16.83
N THR A 114 5.54 17.36 16.07
CA THR A 114 4.31 18.14 16.28
C THR A 114 3.07 17.31 16.00
N GLN A 115 3.09 16.47 14.95
CA GLN A 115 2.02 15.49 14.68
C GLN A 115 1.84 14.51 15.86
N SER A 116 2.95 14.01 16.41
CA SER A 116 2.90 13.07 17.55
C SER A 116 2.26 13.69 18.78
N ALA A 117 2.52 14.98 19.06
CA ALA A 117 1.92 15.68 20.20
C ALA A 117 0.38 15.78 20.08
N LEU A 118 -0.14 16.06 18.88
CA LEU A 118 -1.59 16.03 18.61
C LEU A 118 -2.16 14.61 18.80
N LEU A 119 -1.49 13.60 18.26
CA LEU A 119 -1.98 12.21 18.28
C LEU A 119 -1.90 11.57 19.66
N GLU A 120 -0.92 11.96 20.48
CA GLU A 120 -0.83 11.57 21.89
C GLU A 120 -2.04 12.12 22.65
N ALA A 121 -2.36 13.41 22.47
CA ALA A 121 -3.55 14.01 23.07
C ALA A 121 -4.86 13.36 22.59
N MET A 122 -4.91 12.89 21.34
CA MET A 122 -6.06 12.13 20.81
C MET A 122 -6.25 10.79 21.52
N GLU A 123 -5.17 10.07 21.80
CA GLU A 123 -5.24 8.74 22.43
C GLU A 123 -5.45 8.84 23.94
N GLU A 124 -4.65 9.66 24.62
CA GLU A 124 -4.60 9.73 26.08
C GLU A 124 -5.62 10.73 26.65
N ARG A 125 -6.19 11.60 25.81
CA ARG A 125 -7.14 12.66 26.20
C ARG A 125 -6.59 13.60 27.28
N GLN A 126 -5.28 13.75 27.32
CA GLN A 126 -4.56 14.60 28.26
C GLN A 126 -3.30 15.13 27.59
N VAL A 127 -2.76 16.20 28.15
CA VAL A 127 -1.55 16.86 27.67
C VAL A 127 -0.62 17.07 28.86
N THR A 128 0.64 16.66 28.74
CA THR A 128 1.64 16.86 29.79
C THR A 128 2.60 17.97 29.38
N VAL A 129 2.69 19.03 30.19
CA VAL A 129 3.62 20.15 29.98
C VAL A 129 4.39 20.37 31.28
N ASP A 130 5.72 20.44 31.19
CA ASP A 130 6.63 20.65 32.33
C ASP A 130 6.38 19.71 33.53
N GLY A 131 5.99 18.46 33.25
CA GLY A 131 5.71 17.44 34.27
C GLY A 131 4.32 17.52 34.91
N VAL A 132 3.48 18.48 34.52
CA VAL A 132 2.09 18.60 34.97
C VAL A 132 1.15 18.12 33.87
N THR A 133 0.26 17.18 34.19
CA THR A 133 -0.73 16.64 33.27
C THR A 133 -2.04 17.41 33.36
N HIS A 134 -2.51 17.93 32.23
CA HIS A 134 -3.77 18.63 32.05
C HIS A 134 -4.74 17.76 31.26
N GLN A 135 -5.94 17.53 31.80
CA GLN A 135 -6.98 16.74 31.12
C GLN A 135 -7.66 17.56 30.03
N ALA A 136 -7.94 16.93 28.88
CA ALA A 136 -8.70 17.57 27.81
C ALA A 136 -10.19 17.72 28.21
N PRO A 137 -10.84 18.83 27.84
CA PRO A 137 -12.25 19.05 28.15
C PRO A 137 -13.14 18.05 27.40
N GLN A 138 -14.23 17.60 28.02
CA GLN A 138 -15.18 16.67 27.40
C GLN A 138 -16.44 17.42 26.93
N PRO A 139 -17.04 17.06 25.78
CA PRO A 139 -16.56 16.10 24.78
C PRO A 139 -15.28 16.60 24.06
N PHE A 140 -14.42 15.66 23.63
CA PHE A 140 -13.17 15.96 22.93
C PHE A 140 -13.18 15.32 21.54
N MET A 141 -13.16 16.15 20.49
CA MET A 141 -13.15 15.73 19.10
C MET A 141 -12.09 16.53 18.32
N VAL A 142 -11.30 15.79 17.54
CA VAL A 142 -10.31 16.38 16.61
C VAL A 142 -10.78 16.06 15.20
N MET A 143 -10.89 17.11 14.39
CA MET A 143 -11.11 17.04 12.96
C MET A 143 -9.80 17.43 12.27
N ALA A 144 -9.11 16.46 11.68
CA ALA A 144 -7.85 16.70 10.97
C ALA A 144 -8.10 16.76 9.47
N THR A 145 -7.44 17.66 8.76
CA THR A 145 -7.49 17.72 7.30
C THR A 145 -6.12 17.37 6.72
N GLN A 146 -6.11 16.62 5.63
CA GLN A 146 -4.91 16.36 4.86
C GLN A 146 -5.19 16.55 3.37
N ASN A 147 -4.25 17.19 2.66
CA ASN A 147 -4.32 17.36 1.21
C ASN A 147 -3.43 16.30 0.53
N PRO A 148 -3.99 15.34 -0.22
CA PRO A 148 -3.22 14.25 -0.82
C PRO A 148 -2.35 14.68 -2.02
N ILE A 149 -2.52 15.90 -2.56
CA ILE A 149 -1.88 16.34 -3.82
C ILE A 149 -0.57 17.13 -3.58
N GLU A 150 -0.27 17.54 -2.34
CA GLU A 150 0.93 18.34 -2.02
C GLU A 150 2.15 17.45 -1.75
N TYR A 151 3.05 17.35 -2.73
CA TYR A 151 4.26 16.50 -2.67
C TYR A 151 5.50 17.20 -2.08
N GLU A 152 5.54 18.53 -2.03
CA GLU A 152 6.69 19.28 -1.51
C GLU A 152 6.45 19.76 -0.08
N GLY A 153 7.38 19.45 0.83
CA GLY A 153 7.34 19.93 2.22
C GLY A 153 6.31 19.27 3.13
N THR A 154 5.77 18.10 2.74
CA THR A 154 4.79 17.34 3.54
C THR A 154 5.38 16.08 4.18
N PHE A 155 4.95 15.80 5.40
CA PHE A 155 5.22 14.61 6.20
C PHE A 155 3.93 13.77 6.28
N PRO A 156 3.79 12.71 5.48
CA PRO A 156 2.60 11.86 5.52
C PRO A 156 2.49 11.18 6.88
N LEU A 157 1.26 11.07 7.38
CA LEU A 157 0.98 10.34 8.63
C LEU A 157 1.27 8.84 8.43
N PRO A 158 2.13 8.23 9.27
CA PRO A 158 2.28 6.79 9.34
C PRO A 158 0.94 6.08 9.55
N GLU A 159 0.83 4.84 9.11
CA GLU A 159 -0.44 4.10 9.09
C GLU A 159 -0.93 3.79 10.51
N ALA A 160 0.00 3.58 11.44
CA ALA A 160 -0.30 3.46 12.87
C ALA A 160 -0.94 4.74 13.46
N GLN A 161 -0.68 5.91 12.85
CA GLN A 161 -1.27 7.17 13.25
C GLN A 161 -2.65 7.39 12.61
N LEU A 162 -2.79 7.06 11.33
CA LEU A 162 -4.08 7.09 10.63
C LEU A 162 -5.13 6.19 11.30
N ASP A 163 -4.71 5.04 11.84
CA ASP A 163 -5.61 4.09 12.52
C ASP A 163 -6.32 4.68 13.77
N ARG A 164 -5.82 5.80 14.31
CA ARG A 164 -6.43 6.53 15.44
C ARG A 164 -7.70 7.30 15.05
N PHE A 165 -7.87 7.62 13.77
CA PHE A 165 -9.09 8.27 13.30
C PHE A 165 -10.22 7.25 13.15
N LEU A 166 -11.41 7.63 13.60
CA LEU A 166 -12.58 6.74 13.61
C LEU A 166 -13.14 6.57 12.20
N ILE A 167 -13.32 7.68 11.49
CA ILE A 167 -13.81 7.76 10.12
C ILE A 167 -12.83 8.61 9.30
N ARG A 168 -12.66 8.22 8.04
CA ARG A 168 -12.15 9.09 6.99
C ARG A 168 -13.29 9.49 6.05
N LEU A 169 -13.39 10.78 5.76
CA LEU A 169 -14.47 11.36 4.98
C LEU A 169 -13.93 12.26 3.86
N GLU A 170 -14.63 12.26 2.74
CA GLU A 170 -14.43 13.14 1.59
C GLU A 170 -15.72 13.97 1.42
N LEU A 171 -15.61 15.31 1.39
CA LEU A 171 -16.74 16.22 1.19
C LEU A 171 -17.02 16.40 -0.31
N GLY A 172 -15.97 16.55 -1.11
CA GLY A 172 -16.01 16.88 -2.54
C GLY A 172 -16.68 18.22 -2.83
N TYR A 173 -16.67 18.62 -4.10
CA TYR A 173 -17.43 19.80 -4.54
C TYR A 173 -18.95 19.58 -4.36
N PRO A 174 -19.72 20.64 -4.04
CA PRO A 174 -21.18 20.58 -4.05
C PRO A 174 -21.69 20.26 -5.46
N ALA A 175 -22.89 19.72 -5.57
CA ALA A 175 -23.54 19.60 -6.88
C ALA A 175 -23.89 21.00 -7.40
N ALA A 176 -24.00 21.17 -8.73
CA ALA A 176 -24.20 22.50 -9.33
C ALA A 176 -25.43 23.25 -8.75
N HIS A 177 -26.51 22.55 -8.43
CA HIS A 177 -27.69 23.14 -7.80
C HIS A 177 -27.45 23.56 -6.34
N ASP A 178 -26.69 22.77 -5.58
CA ASP A 178 -26.30 23.08 -4.20
C ASP A 178 -25.31 24.25 -4.16
N GLU A 179 -24.44 24.35 -5.16
CA GLU A 179 -23.47 25.44 -5.29
C GLU A 179 -24.17 26.77 -5.58
N VAL A 180 -25.18 26.79 -6.45
CA VAL A 180 -26.04 27.98 -6.66
C VAL A 180 -26.76 28.35 -5.36
N ALA A 181 -27.36 27.39 -4.66
CA ALA A 181 -28.01 27.65 -3.38
C ALA A 181 -27.03 28.17 -2.31
N MET A 182 -25.77 27.72 -2.35
CA MET A 182 -24.70 28.23 -1.48
C MET A 182 -24.36 29.68 -1.81
N MET A 183 -24.25 30.02 -3.10
CA MET A 183 -23.99 31.38 -3.56
C MET A 183 -25.12 32.33 -3.13
N ASP A 184 -26.38 31.93 -3.28
CA ASP A 184 -27.55 32.70 -2.88
C ASP A 184 -27.58 32.95 -1.36
N ARG A 185 -27.28 31.93 -0.55
CA ARG A 185 -27.26 32.04 0.92
C ARG A 185 -26.08 32.86 1.47
N GLN A 186 -24.96 32.95 0.74
CA GLN A 186 -23.77 33.70 1.16
C GLN A 186 -23.76 35.16 0.66
N LEU A 187 -24.79 35.60 -0.09
CA LEU A 187 -24.83 36.93 -0.73
C LEU A 187 -24.80 38.10 0.27
N HIS A 188 -25.33 37.93 1.48
CA HIS A 188 -25.49 39.01 2.46
C HIS A 188 -24.72 38.78 3.77
N VAL A 189 -24.99 37.69 4.48
CA VAL A 189 -24.30 37.31 5.72
C VAL A 189 -24.01 35.81 5.67
N HIS A 190 -22.81 35.40 6.08
CA HIS A 190 -22.48 33.98 6.09
C HIS A 190 -23.38 33.23 7.11
N PRO A 191 -24.14 32.19 6.72
CA PRO A 191 -25.17 31.53 7.56
C PRO A 191 -24.67 30.98 8.90
N LEU A 192 -23.35 30.81 9.00
CA LEU A 192 -22.68 30.38 10.22
C LEU A 192 -22.80 31.40 11.37
N HIS A 193 -22.97 32.70 11.06
CA HIS A 193 -23.15 33.74 12.08
C HIS A 193 -24.51 33.65 12.78
N ASP A 194 -25.54 33.21 12.07
CA ASP A 194 -26.92 33.09 12.54
C ASP A 194 -27.21 31.72 13.18
N LEU A 195 -26.19 30.87 13.31
CA LEU A 195 -26.35 29.52 13.81
C LEU A 195 -26.42 29.52 15.35
N ASP A 196 -27.58 29.16 15.90
CA ASP A 196 -27.75 29.10 17.35
C ASP A 196 -27.24 27.77 17.94
N GLN A 197 -26.88 27.82 19.21
CA GLN A 197 -26.59 26.63 20.01
C GLN A 197 -27.89 25.84 20.22
N VAL A 198 -27.89 24.55 19.87
CA VAL A 198 -29.08 23.69 19.96
C VAL A 198 -29.01 22.66 21.08
N CYS A 199 -27.81 22.41 21.62
CA CYS A 199 -27.62 21.57 22.79
C CYS A 199 -26.45 22.03 23.66
N GLU A 200 -26.42 21.59 24.91
CA GLU A 200 -25.31 21.82 25.83
C GLU A 200 -24.23 20.72 25.70
N PRO A 201 -22.95 21.00 26.03
CA PRO A 201 -21.90 19.97 26.02
C PRO A 201 -22.23 18.75 26.90
N GLN A 202 -22.91 18.96 28.02
CA GLN A 202 -23.35 17.89 28.92
C GLN A 202 -24.35 16.94 28.23
N GLU A 203 -25.15 17.47 27.31
CA GLU A 203 -26.07 16.68 26.51
C GLU A 203 -25.32 15.77 25.52
N VAL A 204 -24.22 16.24 24.94
CA VAL A 204 -23.35 15.43 24.07
C VAL A 204 -22.69 14.30 24.86
N ILE A 205 -22.29 14.52 26.11
CA ILE A 205 -21.73 13.47 26.97
C ILE A 205 -22.78 12.40 27.28
N ALA A 206 -24.03 12.81 27.59
CA ALA A 206 -25.14 11.88 27.77
C ALA A 206 -25.44 11.09 26.49
N LEU A 207 -25.35 11.72 25.32
CA LEU A 207 -25.47 11.07 24.02
C LEU A 207 -24.37 10.03 23.79
N GLN A 208 -23.11 10.33 24.14
CA GLN A 208 -21.99 9.38 24.07
C GLN A 208 -22.17 8.18 25.01
N ALA A 209 -22.82 8.37 26.15
CA ALA A 209 -23.18 7.28 27.05
C ALA A 209 -24.30 6.41 26.45
N ALA A 210 -25.35 7.03 25.89
CA ALA A 210 -26.48 6.33 25.29
C ALA A 210 -26.06 5.41 24.13
N VAL A 211 -25.09 5.81 23.31
CA VAL A 211 -24.54 4.95 22.24
C VAL A 211 -23.98 3.63 22.78
N LYS A 212 -23.37 3.63 23.98
CA LYS A 212 -22.76 2.42 24.55
C LYS A 212 -23.81 1.41 25.01
N GLU A 213 -25.02 1.86 25.34
CA GLU A 213 -26.13 1.03 25.80
C GLU A 213 -26.86 0.30 24.65
N VAL A 214 -26.65 0.71 23.39
CA VAL A 214 -27.27 0.05 22.23
C VAL A 214 -26.78 -1.40 22.10
N TYR A 215 -27.71 -2.34 21.98
CA TYR A 215 -27.43 -3.76 21.96
C TYR A 215 -26.70 -4.20 20.67
N VAL A 216 -25.66 -5.02 20.83
CA VAL A 216 -24.93 -5.67 19.72
C VAL A 216 -24.90 -7.17 19.96
N ASP A 217 -25.66 -7.89 19.14
CA ASP A 217 -25.74 -9.35 19.15
C ASP A 217 -24.38 -10.00 18.85
N VAL A 218 -24.15 -11.20 19.41
CA VAL A 218 -22.92 -11.96 19.18
C VAL A 218 -22.69 -12.29 17.71
N LEU A 219 -23.75 -12.54 16.93
CA LEU A 219 -23.68 -12.81 15.51
C LEU A 219 -23.20 -11.59 14.72
N ILE A 220 -23.57 -10.38 15.15
CA ILE A 220 -23.08 -9.13 14.55
C ILE A 220 -21.59 -8.94 14.88
N LYS A 221 -21.17 -9.24 16.12
CA LYS A 221 -19.75 -9.20 16.51
C LYS A 221 -18.93 -10.19 15.68
N GLN A 222 -19.43 -11.41 15.49
CA GLN A 222 -18.82 -12.42 14.63
C GLN A 222 -18.77 -11.96 13.16
N TYR A 223 -19.84 -11.31 12.68
CA TYR A 223 -19.87 -10.73 11.34
C TYR A 223 -18.82 -9.64 11.15
N ILE A 224 -18.66 -8.73 12.12
CA ILE A 224 -17.59 -7.71 12.10
C ILE A 224 -16.21 -8.37 12.06
N VAL A 225 -15.95 -9.39 12.87
CA VAL A 225 -14.67 -10.11 12.87
C VAL A 225 -14.43 -10.82 11.54
N ALA A 226 -15.44 -11.48 10.98
CA ALA A 226 -15.35 -12.10 9.67
C ALA A 226 -15.03 -11.08 8.57
N LEU A 227 -15.61 -9.88 8.64
CA LEU A 227 -15.26 -8.75 7.78
C LEU A 227 -13.79 -8.37 7.88
N MET A 228 -13.27 -8.27 9.11
CA MET A 228 -11.87 -7.93 9.35
C MET A 228 -10.94 -9.00 8.76
N ASP A 229 -11.23 -10.27 9.01
CA ASP A 229 -10.44 -11.37 8.47
C ASP A 229 -10.52 -11.46 6.95
N ALA A 230 -11.67 -11.14 6.34
CA ALA A 230 -11.79 -11.02 4.90
C ALA A 230 -10.87 -9.92 4.35
N THR A 231 -10.78 -8.76 5.02
CA THR A 231 -9.84 -7.70 4.59
C THR A 231 -8.37 -8.08 4.77
N ARG A 232 -8.03 -8.86 5.80
CA ARG A 232 -6.65 -9.30 6.10
C ARG A 232 -6.15 -10.39 5.16
N ASN A 233 -7.06 -11.24 4.67
CA ASN A 233 -6.75 -12.35 3.77
C ASN A 233 -7.02 -12.02 2.30
N HIS A 234 -7.33 -10.77 1.96
CA HIS A 234 -7.63 -10.37 0.59
C HIS A 234 -6.35 -10.21 -0.24
N ASP A 235 -6.27 -10.86 -1.41
CA ASP A 235 -5.06 -10.91 -2.25
C ASP A 235 -4.50 -9.54 -2.66
N SER A 236 -5.37 -8.54 -2.77
CA SER A 236 -5.03 -7.15 -3.13
C SER A 236 -4.57 -6.27 -1.95
N VAL A 237 -4.56 -6.79 -0.71
CA VAL A 237 -4.27 -6.04 0.50
C VAL A 237 -2.92 -6.48 1.08
N TYR A 238 -2.04 -5.51 1.31
CA TYR A 238 -0.76 -5.71 2.01
C TYR A 238 -0.94 -5.72 3.53
N LEU A 239 -1.75 -4.79 4.06
CA LEU A 239 -2.10 -4.72 5.47
C LEU A 239 -3.61 -4.49 5.61
N GLY A 240 -4.30 -5.45 6.21
CA GLY A 240 -5.73 -5.39 6.48
C GLY A 240 -6.08 -4.59 7.73
N ALA A 241 -7.38 -4.46 8.01
CA ALA A 241 -7.86 -3.65 9.12
C ALA A 241 -7.41 -4.18 10.50
N SER A 242 -7.00 -3.27 11.38
CA SER A 242 -6.56 -3.56 12.74
C SER A 242 -7.75 -3.93 13.65
N PRO A 243 -7.52 -4.44 14.88
CA PRO A 243 -8.57 -4.60 15.88
C PRO A 243 -9.30 -3.29 16.21
N ARG A 244 -8.66 -2.12 16.06
CA ARG A 244 -9.34 -0.82 16.21
C ARG A 244 -10.44 -0.63 15.15
N GLY A 245 -10.26 -1.18 13.96
CA GLY A 245 -11.30 -1.24 12.93
C GLY A 245 -12.57 -1.97 13.40
N SER A 246 -12.42 -3.10 14.10
CA SER A 246 -13.57 -3.85 14.63
C SER A 246 -14.34 -3.08 15.70
N LEU A 247 -13.62 -2.41 16.61
CA LEU A 247 -14.21 -1.55 17.65
C LEU A 247 -14.87 -0.32 17.04
N ALA A 248 -14.26 0.27 16.00
CA ALA A 248 -14.82 1.40 15.28
C ALA A 248 -16.16 1.04 14.64
N LEU A 249 -16.24 -0.09 13.93
CA LEU A 249 -17.49 -0.54 13.31
C LEU A 249 -18.58 -0.82 14.33
N GLN A 250 -18.24 -1.45 15.45
CA GLN A 250 -19.20 -1.69 16.51
C GLN A 250 -19.79 -0.37 17.04
N ARG A 251 -18.94 0.59 17.40
CA ARG A 251 -19.38 1.89 17.93
C ARG A 251 -20.18 2.70 16.92
N LEU A 252 -19.73 2.73 15.67
CA LEU A 252 -20.43 3.43 14.59
C LEU A 252 -21.78 2.77 14.29
N GLY A 253 -21.84 1.43 14.28
CA GLY A 253 -23.09 0.69 14.14
C GLY A 253 -24.09 1.03 15.25
N GLN A 254 -23.62 1.10 16.50
CA GLN A 254 -24.43 1.54 17.64
C GLN A 254 -24.92 2.99 17.48
N ALA A 255 -24.04 3.92 17.07
CA ALA A 255 -24.40 5.31 16.85
C ALA A 255 -25.43 5.48 15.72
N ARG A 256 -25.28 4.72 14.62
CA ARG A 256 -26.23 4.70 13.51
C ARG A 256 -27.58 4.13 13.91
N ALA A 257 -27.61 3.01 14.63
CA ALA A 257 -28.84 2.44 15.16
C ALA A 257 -29.58 3.46 16.05
N LEU A 258 -28.86 4.17 16.92
CA LEU A 258 -29.45 5.22 17.77
C LEU A 258 -30.02 6.39 16.96
N LEU A 259 -29.33 6.85 15.91
CA LEU A 259 -29.82 7.90 15.00
C LEU A 259 -31.12 7.48 14.28
N ASP A 260 -31.19 6.21 13.88
CA ASP A 260 -32.38 5.62 13.25
C ASP A 260 -33.51 5.32 14.26
N GLY A 261 -33.26 5.49 15.56
CA GLY A 261 -34.23 5.24 16.64
C GLY A 261 -34.37 3.76 17.00
N ARG A 262 -33.35 2.96 16.74
CA ARG A 262 -33.26 1.53 17.09
C ARG A 262 -32.34 1.34 18.30
N ASP A 263 -32.68 0.38 19.14
CA ASP A 263 -31.92 -0.06 20.33
C ASP A 263 -30.99 -1.25 20.04
N PHE A 264 -30.94 -1.74 18.79
CA PHE A 264 -30.05 -2.81 18.35
C PHE A 264 -29.43 -2.52 16.96
N VAL A 265 -28.24 -3.08 16.73
CA VAL A 265 -27.48 -2.92 15.47
C VAL A 265 -27.88 -3.97 14.44
N LEU A 266 -28.08 -3.55 13.19
CA LEU A 266 -28.33 -4.43 12.05
C LEU A 266 -27.04 -4.67 11.22
N PRO A 267 -26.95 -5.79 10.46
CA PRO A 267 -25.83 -6.02 9.56
C PRO A 267 -25.63 -4.90 8.51
N ASP A 268 -26.73 -4.30 8.04
CA ASP A 268 -26.68 -3.23 7.03
C ASP A 268 -26.09 -1.93 7.58
N ASP A 269 -26.18 -1.68 8.89
CA ASP A 269 -25.51 -0.55 9.55
C ASP A 269 -23.98 -0.70 9.43
N ILE A 270 -23.49 -1.91 9.69
CA ILE A 270 -22.07 -2.24 9.59
C ILE A 270 -21.58 -2.10 8.15
N LYS A 271 -22.34 -2.61 7.17
CA LYS A 271 -21.97 -2.50 5.75
C LYS A 271 -21.86 -1.04 5.33
N ALA A 272 -22.87 -0.22 5.60
CA ALA A 272 -22.87 1.16 5.15
C ALA A 272 -21.73 1.99 5.77
N LEU A 273 -21.25 1.61 6.96
CA LEU A 273 -20.17 2.30 7.67
C LEU A 273 -18.77 1.73 7.40
N ALA A 274 -18.67 0.59 6.73
CA ALA A 274 -17.40 -0.12 6.67
C ALA A 274 -16.39 0.46 5.68
N TYR A 275 -16.79 1.18 4.62
CA TYR A 275 -15.82 1.94 3.82
C TYR A 275 -15.32 3.20 4.57
N PRO A 276 -16.20 4.08 5.09
CA PRO A 276 -15.77 5.25 5.86
C PRO A 276 -14.88 4.91 7.07
N ALA A 277 -15.13 3.77 7.73
CA ALA A 277 -14.35 3.36 8.90
C ALA A 277 -13.06 2.59 8.55
N LEU A 278 -13.01 1.83 7.45
CA LEU A 278 -11.88 0.96 7.14
C LEU A 278 -11.01 1.47 6.00
N GLY A 279 -11.49 2.41 5.17
CA GLY A 279 -10.81 2.83 3.95
C GLY A 279 -9.37 3.28 4.18
N HIS A 280 -9.12 4.05 5.24
CA HIS A 280 -7.78 4.50 5.64
C HIS A 280 -6.96 3.46 6.43
N ARG A 281 -7.57 2.33 6.80
CA ARG A 281 -6.92 1.22 7.53
C ARG A 281 -6.44 0.09 6.61
N LEU A 282 -6.74 0.18 5.30
CA LEU A 282 -6.35 -0.81 4.32
C LEU A 282 -5.18 -0.31 3.47
N ILE A 283 -4.06 -1.00 3.55
CA ILE A 283 -2.90 -0.73 2.69
C ILE A 283 -2.94 -1.71 1.53
N LEU A 284 -3.10 -1.19 0.32
CA LEU A 284 -3.11 -2.00 -0.90
C LEU A 284 -1.70 -2.40 -1.31
N ASN A 285 -1.54 -3.62 -1.83
CA ASN A 285 -0.26 -4.08 -2.39
C ASN A 285 0.05 -3.39 -3.72
N ALA A 286 1.30 -3.48 -4.18
CA ALA A 286 1.74 -2.79 -5.39
C ALA A 286 0.93 -3.22 -6.63
N GLN A 287 0.62 -4.51 -6.76
CA GLN A 287 -0.17 -5.06 -7.87
C GLN A 287 -1.57 -4.44 -7.94
N ALA A 288 -2.24 -4.30 -6.78
CA ALA A 288 -3.57 -3.71 -6.71
C ALA A 288 -3.57 -2.22 -7.07
N ARG A 289 -2.53 -1.48 -6.64
CA ARG A 289 -2.36 -0.07 -7.01
C ARG A 289 -2.14 0.11 -8.51
N VAL A 290 -1.32 -0.74 -9.12
CA VAL A 290 -1.07 -0.72 -10.57
C VAL A 290 -2.35 -1.05 -11.35
N LYS A 291 -3.15 -2.01 -10.87
CA LYS A 291 -4.46 -2.36 -11.45
C LYS A 291 -5.55 -1.28 -11.22
N GLY A 292 -5.23 -0.17 -10.56
CA GLY A 292 -6.20 0.88 -10.24
C GLY A 292 -7.29 0.46 -9.24
N LEU A 293 -7.08 -0.62 -8.48
CA LEU A 293 -8.04 -1.06 -7.45
C LEU A 293 -8.05 -0.06 -6.29
N THR A 294 -9.25 0.31 -5.85
CA THR A 294 -9.43 1.23 -4.72
C THR A 294 -9.78 0.47 -3.43
N ALA A 295 -9.48 1.08 -2.28
CA ALA A 295 -9.90 0.53 -0.98
C ALA A 295 -11.44 0.42 -0.87
N ALA A 296 -12.19 1.26 -1.59
CA ALA A 296 -13.65 1.19 -1.70
C ALA A 296 -14.11 -0.11 -2.39
N GLN A 297 -13.50 -0.45 -3.52
CA GLN A 297 -13.82 -1.69 -4.24
C GLN A 297 -13.44 -2.92 -3.42
N ILE A 298 -12.30 -2.90 -2.73
CA ILE A 298 -11.84 -4.03 -1.93
C ILE A 298 -12.72 -4.24 -0.70
N THR A 299 -13.16 -3.16 -0.04
CA THR A 299 -14.12 -3.27 1.06
C THR A 299 -15.46 -3.85 0.56
N GLN A 300 -15.99 -3.36 -0.56
CA GLN A 300 -17.21 -3.92 -1.16
C GLN A 300 -17.07 -5.41 -1.51
N ASN A 301 -15.96 -5.81 -2.15
CA ASN A 301 -15.67 -7.19 -2.50
C ASN A 301 -15.59 -8.08 -1.25
N ALA A 302 -14.87 -7.62 -0.21
CA ALA A 302 -14.71 -8.36 1.03
C ALA A 302 -16.06 -8.69 1.69
N TRP A 303 -17.05 -7.79 1.62
CA TRP A 303 -18.35 -8.02 2.25
C TRP A 303 -19.28 -8.84 1.37
N SER A 304 -19.18 -8.72 0.03
CA SER A 304 -19.93 -9.58 -0.90
C SER A 304 -19.61 -11.07 -0.72
N GLY A 305 -18.38 -11.38 -0.27
CA GLY A 305 -17.95 -12.74 0.04
C GLY A 305 -18.29 -13.21 1.46
N CYS A 306 -18.71 -12.33 2.37
CA CYS A 306 -19.09 -12.68 3.74
C CYS A 306 -20.59 -12.93 3.83
N PRO A 307 -21.05 -14.17 4.11
CA PRO A 307 -22.47 -14.43 4.28
C PRO A 307 -23.02 -13.60 5.44
N CYS A 308 -24.14 -12.91 5.21
CA CYS A 308 -24.83 -12.22 6.30
C CYS A 308 -25.31 -13.24 7.33
N PRO A 309 -25.22 -12.94 8.64
CA PRO A 309 -25.71 -13.84 9.67
C PRO A 309 -27.21 -14.05 9.47
N ALA A 310 -27.59 -15.26 9.04
CA ALA A 310 -28.99 -15.65 8.93
C ALA A 310 -29.49 -16.05 10.31
N TYR A 311 -30.53 -15.40 10.80
CA TYR A 311 -31.24 -15.83 12.00
C TYR A 311 -32.10 -17.04 11.62
N GLY A 312 -31.52 -18.24 11.70
CA GLY A 312 -32.21 -19.51 11.50
C GLY A 312 -31.88 -20.46 12.65
N PRO A 313 -32.83 -21.31 13.10
CA PRO A 313 -32.54 -22.30 14.12
C PRO A 313 -31.39 -23.20 13.63
N ALA A 314 -30.42 -23.46 14.51
CA ALA A 314 -29.28 -24.31 14.20
C ALA A 314 -29.75 -25.62 13.57
N ALA A 315 -29.26 -25.93 12.37
CA ALA A 315 -29.60 -27.17 11.67
C ALA A 315 -29.10 -28.41 12.46
N PRO A 316 -29.87 -29.51 12.52
CA PRO A 316 -29.54 -30.68 13.33
C PRO A 316 -28.35 -31.49 12.77
N GLU A 317 -27.67 -32.22 13.67
CA GLU A 317 -26.45 -33.01 13.45
C GLU A 317 -26.53 -34.15 12.40
N GLU A 318 -27.71 -34.45 11.84
CA GLU A 318 -27.93 -35.60 10.94
C GLU A 318 -27.20 -35.51 9.59
N ALA A 319 -26.74 -34.32 9.19
CA ALA A 319 -25.99 -34.13 7.93
C ALA A 319 -24.52 -34.60 7.97
N ALA A 320 -24.00 -35.02 9.13
CA ALA A 320 -22.60 -35.44 9.27
C ALA A 320 -22.34 -36.86 8.71
N LEU A 321 -23.24 -37.82 8.95
CA LEU A 321 -23.05 -39.23 8.58
C LEU A 321 -23.11 -39.46 7.07
N SER A 322 -24.01 -38.77 6.36
CA SER A 322 -24.12 -38.86 4.90
C SER A 322 -22.91 -38.26 4.19
N ARG A 323 -22.33 -37.17 4.72
CA ARG A 323 -21.08 -36.57 4.20
C ARG A 323 -19.86 -37.47 4.38
N VAL A 324 -19.79 -38.21 5.49
CA VAL A 324 -18.69 -39.17 5.76
C VAL A 324 -18.74 -40.36 4.78
N LEU A 325 -19.93 -40.93 4.54
CA LEU A 325 -20.11 -42.06 3.61
C LEU A 325 -19.81 -41.67 2.15
N ILE A 326 -20.28 -40.49 1.70
CA ILE A 326 -19.98 -39.97 0.36
C ILE A 326 -18.48 -39.63 0.22
N GLY A 327 -17.86 -39.14 1.29
CA GLY A 327 -16.41 -38.89 1.35
C GLY A 327 -15.57 -40.17 1.25
N LEU A 328 -15.99 -41.25 1.92
CA LEU A 328 -15.31 -42.55 1.88
C LEU A 328 -15.34 -43.14 0.47
N PHE A 329 -16.49 -43.05 -0.22
CA PHE A 329 -16.67 -43.60 -1.57
C PHE A 329 -15.83 -42.87 -2.62
N ARG A 330 -15.68 -41.55 -2.50
CA ARG A 330 -14.78 -40.75 -3.36
C ARG A 330 -13.30 -41.04 -3.11
N LEU A 331 -12.93 -41.34 -1.87
CA LEU A 331 -11.55 -41.69 -1.48
C LEU A 331 -11.12 -43.02 -2.11
N VAL A 332 -12.00 -44.02 -2.07
CA VAL A 332 -11.75 -45.36 -2.65
C VAL A 332 -11.58 -45.31 -4.17
N ARG A 333 -12.36 -44.48 -4.86
CA ARG A 333 -12.28 -44.35 -6.33
C ARG A 333 -11.03 -43.61 -6.82
N ARG A 334 -10.40 -42.79 -5.99
CA ARG A 334 -9.25 -41.95 -6.36
C ARG A 334 -7.89 -42.66 -6.19
N ASN A 335 -7.82 -43.70 -5.35
CA ASN A 335 -6.58 -44.42 -5.04
C ASN A 335 -6.57 -45.82 -5.66
N GLN A 336 -5.91 -45.99 -6.82
CA GLN A 336 -5.77 -47.28 -7.52
C GLN A 336 -5.16 -48.38 -6.62
N ASN A 337 -4.20 -48.03 -5.77
CA ASN A 337 -3.57 -48.97 -4.83
C ASN A 337 -4.56 -49.52 -3.78
N LEU A 338 -5.53 -48.70 -3.33
CA LEU A 338 -6.53 -49.14 -2.36
C LEU A 338 -7.53 -50.11 -2.99
N LEU A 339 -7.89 -49.88 -4.26
CA LEU A 339 -8.73 -50.81 -5.03
C LEU A 339 -8.04 -52.17 -5.24
N ILE A 340 -6.73 -52.17 -5.53
CA ILE A 340 -5.94 -53.40 -5.67
C ILE A 340 -5.90 -54.18 -4.35
N VAL A 341 -5.69 -53.49 -3.22
CA VAL A 341 -5.67 -54.14 -1.89
C VAL A 341 -7.04 -54.67 -1.48
N LEU A 342 -8.13 -53.94 -1.76
CA LEU A 342 -9.49 -54.39 -1.49
C LEU A 342 -9.90 -55.57 -2.39
N ALA A 343 -9.48 -55.56 -3.67
CA ALA A 343 -9.68 -56.68 -4.59
C ALA A 343 -8.90 -57.92 -4.15
N ALA A 344 -7.63 -57.76 -3.73
CA ALA A 344 -6.80 -58.84 -3.19
C ALA A 344 -7.38 -59.41 -1.88
N PHE A 345 -7.92 -58.57 -1.01
CA PHE A 345 -8.64 -58.99 0.20
C PHE A 345 -9.89 -59.80 -0.16
N GLY A 346 -10.70 -59.32 -1.10
CA GLY A 346 -11.91 -60.01 -1.56
C GLY A 346 -11.64 -61.35 -2.23
N THR A 347 -10.60 -61.45 -3.08
CA THR A 347 -10.22 -62.71 -3.72
C THR A 347 -9.65 -63.72 -2.72
N LEU A 348 -8.82 -63.30 -1.77
CA LEU A 348 -8.30 -64.18 -0.71
C LEU A 348 -9.40 -64.66 0.24
N LEU A 349 -10.37 -63.80 0.57
CA LEU A 349 -11.53 -64.18 1.37
C LEU A 349 -12.44 -65.17 0.62
N GLY A 350 -12.68 -64.94 -0.68
CA GLY A 350 -13.44 -65.88 -1.52
C GLY A 350 -12.75 -67.25 -1.65
N LEU A 351 -11.44 -67.26 -1.89
CA LEU A 351 -10.63 -68.48 -1.90
C LEU A 351 -10.63 -69.19 -0.55
N ALA A 352 -10.64 -68.45 0.57
CA ALA A 352 -10.72 -69.02 1.91
C ALA A 352 -12.05 -69.76 2.15
N VAL A 353 -13.17 -69.16 1.73
CA VAL A 353 -14.52 -69.74 1.86
C VAL A 353 -14.67 -70.99 0.98
N VAL A 354 -14.10 -70.98 -0.23
CA VAL A 354 -14.21 -72.11 -1.17
C VAL A 354 -13.25 -73.26 -0.81
N SER A 355 -12.03 -72.97 -0.37
CA SER A 355 -11.00 -73.99 -0.09
C SER A 355 -11.00 -74.51 1.35
N GLY A 356 -11.63 -73.80 2.29
CA GLY A 356 -11.64 -74.12 3.71
C GLY A 356 -10.26 -74.07 4.39
N HIS A 357 -9.20 -73.65 3.69
CA HIS A 357 -7.84 -73.65 4.21
C HIS A 357 -7.58 -72.43 5.11
N TRP A 358 -7.13 -72.70 6.34
CA TRP A 358 -6.88 -71.69 7.37
C TRP A 358 -5.85 -70.62 6.95
N LEU A 359 -4.92 -70.96 6.04
CA LEU A 359 -3.88 -70.04 5.55
C LEU A 359 -4.49 -68.82 4.84
N PHE A 360 -5.53 -69.01 4.03
CA PHE A 360 -6.18 -67.92 3.29
C PHE A 360 -6.96 -66.99 4.20
N TYR A 361 -7.58 -67.52 5.26
CA TYR A 361 -8.21 -66.69 6.30
C TYR A 361 -7.18 -65.81 7.01
N ARG A 362 -6.01 -66.35 7.39
CA ARG A 362 -4.95 -65.53 8.00
C ARG A 362 -4.39 -64.48 7.05
N ALA A 363 -4.18 -64.82 5.78
CA ALA A 363 -3.73 -63.86 4.77
C ALA A 363 -4.75 -62.73 4.55
N ALA A 364 -6.05 -63.05 4.49
CA ALA A 364 -7.12 -62.06 4.39
C ALA A 364 -7.14 -61.15 5.62
N TYR A 365 -7.06 -61.68 6.85
CA TYR A 365 -7.02 -60.86 8.06
C TYR A 365 -5.80 -59.93 8.13
N VAL A 366 -4.63 -60.38 7.67
CA VAL A 366 -3.41 -59.54 7.62
C VAL A 366 -3.61 -58.38 6.65
N ILE A 367 -4.14 -58.62 5.45
CA ILE A 367 -4.38 -57.56 4.45
C ILE A 367 -5.52 -56.64 4.90
N GLY A 368 -6.58 -57.19 5.49
CA GLY A 368 -7.69 -56.42 6.04
C GLY A 368 -7.27 -55.51 7.20
N GLY A 369 -6.35 -55.98 8.05
CA GLY A 369 -5.75 -55.20 9.13
C GLY A 369 -4.75 -54.14 8.65
N LEU A 370 -4.10 -54.35 7.50
CA LEU A 370 -3.13 -53.42 6.92
C LEU A 370 -3.77 -52.06 6.59
N VAL A 371 -5.00 -52.05 6.07
CA VAL A 371 -5.70 -50.82 5.66
C VAL A 371 -5.95 -49.83 6.82
N PRO A 372 -6.60 -50.22 7.94
CA PRO A 372 -6.79 -49.32 9.07
C PRO A 372 -5.47 -48.93 9.73
N VAL A 373 -4.49 -49.84 9.78
CA VAL A 373 -3.14 -49.52 10.31
C VAL A 373 -2.45 -48.47 9.44
N SER A 374 -2.45 -48.60 8.11
CA SER A 374 -1.92 -47.60 7.19
C SER A 374 -2.64 -46.26 7.28
N PHE A 375 -3.97 -46.26 7.45
CA PHE A 375 -4.75 -45.04 7.63
C PHE A 375 -4.41 -44.32 8.94
N ILE A 376 -4.38 -45.05 10.06
CA ILE A 376 -4.01 -44.52 11.37
C ILE A 376 -2.58 -43.99 11.35
N TRP A 377 -1.65 -44.73 10.73
CA TRP A 377 -0.24 -44.35 10.58
C TRP A 377 -0.08 -43.04 9.81
N ALA A 378 -0.67 -42.95 8.62
CA ALA A 378 -0.57 -41.77 7.77
C ALA A 378 -1.24 -40.55 8.43
N ARG A 379 -2.33 -40.73 9.19
CA ARG A 379 -2.98 -39.65 9.96
C ARG A 379 -2.19 -39.26 11.21
N ALA A 380 -1.56 -40.21 11.90
CA ALA A 380 -0.76 -39.96 13.09
C ALA A 380 0.53 -39.19 12.78
N ASN A 381 1.15 -39.42 11.63
CA ASN A 381 2.39 -38.72 11.25
C ASN A 381 2.25 -37.19 11.12
N LEU A 382 1.05 -36.69 10.80
CA LEU A 382 0.78 -35.25 10.71
C LEU A 382 0.36 -34.60 12.04
N ARG A 383 0.13 -35.37 13.11
CA ARG A 383 -0.24 -34.82 14.42
C ARG A 383 0.97 -34.14 15.09
N ARG A 384 0.70 -33.03 15.79
CA ARG A 384 1.67 -32.28 16.61
C ARG A 384 3.02 -32.02 15.90
N LEU A 385 2.95 -31.63 14.63
CA LEU A 385 4.09 -31.16 13.84
C LEU A 385 4.05 -29.63 13.84
N ASP A 386 5.13 -29.01 14.32
CA ASP A 386 5.31 -27.57 14.20
C ASP A 386 6.32 -27.32 13.07
N VAL A 387 5.95 -26.43 12.14
CA VAL A 387 6.80 -26.04 11.01
C VAL A 387 6.93 -24.53 11.05
N THR A 388 8.15 -24.05 11.26
CA THR A 388 8.48 -22.62 11.22
C THR A 388 9.42 -22.36 10.06
N VAL A 389 9.10 -21.33 9.28
CA VAL A 389 9.87 -20.94 8.10
C VAL A 389 10.32 -19.50 8.29
N GLU A 390 11.62 -19.30 8.42
CA GLU A 390 12.22 -17.97 8.46
C GLU A 390 12.75 -17.66 7.05
N ARG A 391 12.22 -16.63 6.40
CA ARG A 391 12.66 -16.18 5.07
C ARG A 391 13.39 -14.85 5.20
N ALA A 392 14.55 -14.71 4.57
CA ALA A 392 15.30 -13.47 4.55
C ALA A 392 14.74 -12.54 3.46
N ALA A 393 14.26 -11.35 3.84
CA ALA A 393 13.85 -10.20 3.02
C ALA A 393 12.88 -10.45 1.84
N GLY A 394 11.78 -9.68 1.77
CA GLY A 394 10.81 -9.75 0.65
C GLY A 394 11.30 -9.16 -0.68
N ARG A 395 12.56 -8.70 -0.75
CA ARG A 395 13.14 -8.03 -1.91
C ARG A 395 14.56 -8.51 -2.16
N LEU A 396 14.80 -9.00 -3.37
CA LEU A 396 16.11 -9.47 -3.84
C LEU A 396 16.42 -8.86 -5.20
N GLN A 397 17.68 -8.88 -5.61
CA GLN A 397 18.07 -8.54 -6.98
C GLN A 397 18.31 -9.79 -7.82
N VAL A 398 18.17 -9.67 -9.14
CA VAL A 398 18.53 -10.75 -10.09
C VAL A 398 19.97 -11.20 -9.83
N GLY A 399 20.17 -12.52 -9.73
CA GLY A 399 21.43 -13.17 -9.42
C GLY A 399 21.72 -13.38 -7.92
N GLN A 400 20.90 -12.82 -7.02
CA GLN A 400 20.96 -13.16 -5.59
C GLN A 400 20.20 -14.47 -5.30
N CYS A 401 20.51 -15.10 -4.18
CA CYS A 401 19.81 -16.31 -3.74
C CYS A 401 18.76 -15.97 -2.67
N ALA A 402 17.54 -16.46 -2.87
CA ALA A 402 16.48 -16.46 -1.87
C ALA A 402 16.80 -17.53 -0.83
N GLU A 403 17.05 -17.09 0.41
CA GLU A 403 17.39 -17.97 1.52
C GLU A 403 16.18 -18.19 2.43
N ALA A 404 15.82 -19.45 2.65
CA ALA A 404 14.81 -19.86 3.61
C ALA A 404 15.39 -20.87 4.60
N ARG A 405 15.15 -20.65 5.90
CA ARG A 405 15.46 -21.63 6.95
C ARG A 405 14.18 -22.33 7.34
N VAL A 406 14.12 -23.62 7.06
CA VAL A 406 12.99 -24.48 7.43
C VAL A 406 13.37 -25.20 8.71
N ARG A 407 12.56 -25.04 9.75
CA ARG A 407 12.69 -25.76 11.02
C ARG A 407 11.41 -26.57 11.24
N LEU A 408 11.57 -27.89 11.30
CA LEU A 408 10.52 -28.81 11.71
C LEU A 408 10.82 -29.36 13.09
N SER A 409 9.81 -29.36 13.96
CA SER A 409 9.87 -30.04 15.24
C SER A 409 8.65 -30.95 15.41
N SER A 410 8.89 -32.12 15.99
CA SER A 410 7.84 -33.06 16.35
C SER A 410 7.67 -33.07 17.87
N ARG A 411 6.43 -32.99 18.36
CA ARG A 411 6.13 -33.19 19.79
C ARG A 411 5.58 -34.59 20.11
N THR A 412 5.77 -35.55 19.21
CA THR A 412 5.29 -36.93 19.37
C THR A 412 6.38 -37.87 19.89
N PHE A 413 5.96 -38.89 20.64
CA PHE A 413 6.85 -39.91 21.22
C PHE A 413 7.32 -40.96 20.21
N TYR A 414 6.70 -41.05 19.04
CA TYR A 414 7.13 -41.92 17.94
C TYR A 414 7.84 -41.13 16.83
N ALA A 415 8.77 -41.79 16.14
CA ALA A 415 9.52 -41.23 15.03
C ALA A 415 8.64 -41.10 13.77
N LYS A 416 8.84 -40.01 13.03
CA LYS A 416 8.21 -39.73 11.74
C LYS A 416 9.20 -40.11 10.64
N LEU A 417 9.01 -41.29 10.06
CA LEU A 417 9.96 -41.90 9.13
C LEU A 417 9.89 -41.33 7.72
N TRP A 418 8.75 -40.76 7.32
CA TRP A 418 8.57 -40.21 5.98
C TRP A 418 7.76 -38.92 6.02
N LEU A 419 8.46 -37.80 5.87
CA LEU A 419 7.86 -36.48 5.66
C LEU A 419 8.45 -35.90 4.37
N GLU A 420 7.62 -35.74 3.34
CA GLU A 420 7.99 -35.04 2.13
C GLU A 420 7.62 -33.57 2.32
N VAL A 421 8.64 -32.71 2.36
CA VAL A 421 8.47 -31.26 2.53
C VAL A 421 8.68 -30.61 1.16
N GLU A 422 7.63 -29.96 0.67
CA GLU A 422 7.62 -29.22 -0.58
C GLU A 422 7.34 -27.75 -0.27
N ASP A 423 8.24 -26.85 -0.69
CA ASP A 423 7.95 -25.41 -0.72
C ASP A 423 7.54 -25.05 -2.15
N PRO A 424 6.23 -24.94 -2.45
CA PRO A 424 5.77 -24.57 -3.78
C PRO A 424 6.24 -23.15 -4.09
N THR A 425 6.88 -22.98 -5.24
CA THR A 425 7.35 -21.70 -5.74
C THR A 425 7.10 -21.61 -7.23
N ASP A 426 6.69 -20.43 -7.70
CA ASP A 426 6.54 -20.13 -9.13
C ASP A 426 7.86 -19.68 -9.76
N MET A 427 8.93 -19.61 -8.96
CA MET A 427 10.26 -19.21 -9.41
C MET A 427 10.89 -20.29 -10.30
N PRO A 428 11.50 -19.93 -11.45
CA PRO A 428 12.21 -20.87 -12.30
C PRO A 428 13.44 -21.45 -11.58
N GLY A 429 13.38 -22.75 -11.34
CA GLY A 429 14.32 -23.53 -10.52
C GLY A 429 13.53 -24.66 -9.85
N MET A 430 14.08 -25.87 -9.74
CA MET A 430 13.30 -27.02 -9.25
C MET A 430 12.74 -26.74 -7.83
N PRO A 431 11.47 -27.08 -7.54
CA PRO A 431 10.95 -27.00 -6.18
C PRO A 431 11.80 -27.91 -5.30
N ALA A 432 12.31 -27.38 -4.18
CA ALA A 432 13.15 -28.11 -3.25
C ALA A 432 12.32 -29.14 -2.48
N ARG A 433 11.94 -30.24 -3.13
CA ARG A 433 11.32 -31.40 -2.46
C ARG A 433 12.39 -32.08 -1.63
N THR A 434 12.22 -32.04 -0.32
CA THR A 434 13.14 -32.68 0.62
C THR A 434 12.39 -33.74 1.41
N VAL A 435 12.88 -34.97 1.36
CA VAL A 435 12.38 -36.03 2.23
C VAL A 435 13.13 -35.98 3.54
N VAL A 436 12.39 -35.89 4.64
CA VAL A 436 12.91 -35.70 5.99
C VAL A 436 12.38 -36.80 6.90
N THR A 437 13.30 -37.38 7.65
CA THR A 437 13.02 -38.24 8.80
C THR A 437 13.21 -37.43 10.08
N LEU A 438 12.28 -37.59 11.04
CA LEU A 438 12.28 -36.89 12.33
C LEU A 438 12.17 -37.92 13.46
N ALA A 439 13.13 -37.93 14.38
CA ALA A 439 13.09 -38.78 15.57
C ALA A 439 11.96 -38.37 16.53
N ALA A 440 11.66 -39.23 17.50
CA ALA A 440 10.75 -38.89 18.61
C ALA A 440 11.26 -37.64 19.34
N HIS A 441 10.40 -36.63 19.54
CA HIS A 441 10.77 -35.32 20.07
C HIS A 441 11.92 -34.61 19.32
N GLY A 442 12.23 -35.03 18.10
CA GLY A 442 13.34 -34.51 17.32
C GLY A 442 13.01 -33.19 16.63
N GLN A 443 14.07 -32.43 16.35
CA GLN A 443 14.03 -31.23 15.54
C GLN A 443 14.99 -31.38 14.36
N ARG A 444 14.60 -30.87 13.19
CA ARG A 444 15.44 -30.82 11.99
C ARG A 444 15.37 -29.43 11.39
N ASN A 445 16.55 -28.87 11.12
CA ASN A 445 16.74 -27.56 10.51
C ASN A 445 17.64 -27.69 9.29
N TRP A 446 17.25 -27.04 8.20
CA TRP A 446 18.12 -26.90 7.04
C TRP A 446 17.85 -25.57 6.34
N LYS A 447 18.82 -25.18 5.52
CA LYS A 447 18.75 -23.97 4.72
C LYS A 447 18.47 -24.36 3.27
N VAL A 448 17.44 -23.76 2.70
CA VAL A 448 17.13 -23.84 1.27
C VAL A 448 17.59 -22.53 0.64
N SER A 449 18.34 -22.62 -0.45
CA SER A 449 18.85 -21.48 -1.21
C SER A 449 18.43 -21.66 -2.67
N VAL A 450 17.65 -20.71 -3.18
CA VAL A 450 17.16 -20.75 -4.57
C VAL A 450 17.69 -19.52 -5.29
N PRO A 451 18.49 -19.66 -6.36
CA PRO A 451 18.94 -18.51 -7.14
C PRO A 451 17.74 -17.81 -7.79
N CYS A 452 17.77 -16.48 -7.87
CA CYS A 452 16.75 -15.67 -8.55
C CYS A 452 17.24 -15.31 -9.96
N PRO A 453 16.99 -16.14 -11.00
CA PRO A 453 17.52 -15.88 -12.34
C PRO A 453 16.76 -14.77 -13.08
N ARG A 454 15.48 -14.56 -12.76
CA ARG A 454 14.61 -13.62 -13.46
C ARG A 454 14.02 -12.58 -12.53
N ARG A 455 13.82 -11.37 -13.06
CA ARG A 455 13.07 -10.30 -12.39
C ARG A 455 11.57 -10.59 -12.40
N GLY A 456 10.86 -10.06 -11.42
CA GLY A 456 9.40 -10.19 -11.31
C GLY A 456 8.93 -10.49 -9.89
N VAL A 457 7.62 -10.73 -9.77
CA VAL A 457 6.99 -11.17 -8.52
C VAL A 457 6.79 -12.67 -8.57
N PHE A 458 7.29 -13.36 -7.56
CA PHE A 458 7.14 -14.81 -7.40
C PHE A 458 6.44 -15.12 -6.09
N SER A 459 5.47 -16.04 -6.12
CA SER A 459 4.86 -16.58 -4.90
C SER A 459 5.70 -17.72 -4.35
N VAL A 460 5.94 -17.68 -3.03
CA VAL A 460 6.67 -18.71 -2.28
C VAL A 460 5.82 -19.18 -1.10
N GLY A 461 5.61 -20.49 -1.01
CA GLY A 461 4.80 -21.12 0.02
C GLY A 461 3.28 -21.05 -0.27
N PRO A 462 2.44 -21.61 0.62
CA PRO A 462 2.75 -22.21 1.93
C PRO A 462 3.45 -23.58 1.82
N ILE A 463 4.32 -23.91 2.79
CA ILE A 463 5.04 -25.19 2.78
C ILE A 463 4.04 -26.33 2.92
N ARG A 464 4.07 -27.25 1.98
CA ARG A 464 3.25 -28.46 1.98
C ARG A 464 4.08 -29.61 2.54
N VAL A 465 3.67 -30.12 3.69
CA VAL A 465 4.23 -31.36 4.23
C VAL A 465 3.28 -32.50 3.89
N THR A 466 3.77 -33.44 3.10
CA THR A 466 3.06 -34.65 2.70
C THR A 466 3.63 -35.85 3.44
N THR A 467 2.75 -36.70 3.95
CA THR A 467 3.10 -37.93 4.65
C THR A 467 2.40 -39.09 3.97
N GLY A 468 3.14 -40.17 3.73
CA GLY A 468 2.60 -41.44 3.24
C GLY A 468 2.68 -42.53 4.29
N ASP A 469 1.97 -43.63 4.04
CA ASP A 469 2.28 -44.93 4.63
C ASP A 469 3.33 -45.68 3.78
N PRO A 470 4.07 -46.65 4.35
CA PRO A 470 5.06 -47.44 3.62
C PRO A 470 4.52 -48.20 2.40
N PHE A 471 3.21 -48.46 2.36
CA PHE A 471 2.53 -49.18 1.28
C PHE A 471 1.87 -48.24 0.24
N GLY A 472 1.96 -46.92 0.44
CA GLY A 472 1.44 -45.92 -0.51
C GLY A 472 -0.07 -45.95 -0.71
N LEU A 473 -0.84 -46.40 0.29
CA LEU A 473 -2.30 -46.50 0.27
C LEU A 473 -2.99 -45.16 0.58
N PHE A 474 -2.39 -44.38 1.47
CA PHE A 474 -2.90 -43.09 1.94
C PHE A 474 -1.81 -42.03 1.93
N ARG A 475 -2.06 -40.94 1.21
CA ARG A 475 -1.24 -39.72 1.27
C ARG A 475 -2.06 -38.62 1.90
N PHE A 476 -1.55 -38.07 2.99
CA PHE A 476 -2.11 -36.87 3.60
C PHE A 476 -1.12 -35.73 3.46
N SER A 477 -1.61 -34.58 3.02
CA SER A 477 -0.83 -33.35 2.96
C SER A 477 -1.44 -32.31 3.88
N ARG A 478 -0.58 -31.50 4.48
CA ARG A 478 -0.98 -30.33 5.25
C ARG A 478 -0.06 -29.17 4.91
N SER A 479 -0.65 -28.01 4.65
CA SER A 479 0.08 -26.78 4.42
C SER A 479 0.32 -26.04 5.74
N TYR A 480 1.53 -25.50 5.89
CA TYR A 480 1.98 -24.76 7.06
C TYR A 480 2.54 -23.40 6.62
N GLY A 481 2.17 -22.35 7.36
CA GLY A 481 2.54 -20.96 7.06
C GLY A 481 1.63 -20.27 6.04
N ALA A 482 1.96 -19.02 5.72
CA ALA A 482 1.29 -18.22 4.70
C ALA A 482 2.10 -18.21 3.38
N ALA A 483 1.42 -17.96 2.26
CA ALA A 483 2.09 -17.60 1.02
C ALA A 483 2.77 -16.23 1.17
N HIS A 484 3.97 -16.10 0.64
CA HIS A 484 4.73 -14.85 0.65
C HIS A 484 5.07 -14.44 -0.78
N SER A 485 4.86 -13.18 -1.13
CA SER A 485 5.31 -12.62 -2.40
C SER A 485 6.76 -12.16 -2.29
N LEU A 486 7.62 -12.65 -3.16
CA LEU A 486 9.00 -12.23 -3.31
C LEU A 486 9.14 -11.34 -4.54
N LEU A 487 9.64 -10.12 -4.37
CA LEU A 487 9.93 -9.22 -5.48
C LEU A 487 11.42 -9.28 -5.85
N VAL A 488 11.71 -9.66 -7.09
CA VAL A 488 13.07 -9.68 -7.63
C VAL A 488 13.27 -8.48 -8.54
N LEU A 489 14.12 -7.55 -8.10
CA LEU A 489 14.46 -6.30 -8.79
C LEU A 489 15.55 -6.53 -9.86
N PRO A 490 15.53 -5.77 -10.97
CA PRO A 490 16.62 -5.80 -11.93
C PRO A 490 17.92 -5.32 -11.28
N ARG A 491 19.03 -5.95 -11.64
CA ARG A 491 20.37 -5.57 -11.18
C ARG A 491 20.93 -4.47 -12.11
N PRO A 492 21.33 -3.30 -11.59
CA PRO A 492 22.00 -2.29 -12.41
C PRO A 492 23.40 -2.75 -12.80
N GLU A 493 23.77 -2.54 -14.05
CA GLU A 493 25.12 -2.74 -14.59
C GLU A 493 25.82 -1.38 -14.83
N GLU A 494 27.15 -1.33 -14.73
CA GLU A 494 27.88 -0.10 -15.00
C GLU A 494 27.88 0.19 -16.51
N LEU A 495 27.49 1.41 -16.89
CA LEU A 495 27.47 1.89 -18.28
C LEU A 495 28.67 2.82 -18.52
N PRO A 496 29.82 2.33 -19.00
CA PRO A 496 31.08 3.08 -19.00
C PRO A 496 31.12 4.31 -19.94
N TYR A 497 30.15 4.52 -20.84
CA TYR A 497 30.25 5.56 -21.88
C TYR A 497 28.96 6.35 -22.19
N LEU A 498 27.99 6.41 -21.27
CA LEU A 498 26.80 7.22 -21.51
C LEU A 498 27.01 8.69 -21.13
N TRP A 499 27.15 9.55 -22.14
CA TRP A 499 27.06 11.01 -22.01
C TRP A 499 25.62 11.44 -22.26
N VAL A 500 24.95 11.98 -21.23
CA VAL A 500 23.63 12.59 -21.37
C VAL A 500 23.77 14.11 -21.48
N PRO A 501 23.20 14.75 -22.53
CA PRO A 501 23.33 16.18 -22.73
C PRO A 501 22.68 16.96 -21.56
N PRO A 502 23.37 17.98 -21.00
CA PRO A 502 22.75 18.86 -20.00
C PRO A 502 21.64 19.69 -20.65
N ALA A 503 20.49 19.84 -19.98
CA ALA A 503 19.43 20.71 -20.49
C ALA A 503 19.83 22.20 -20.38
N GLN A 504 19.28 23.03 -21.27
CA GLN A 504 19.54 24.47 -21.27
C GLN A 504 18.90 25.17 -20.07
N LEU A 505 19.65 26.09 -19.46
CA LEU A 505 19.16 26.92 -18.36
C LEU A 505 18.18 27.99 -18.85
N PRO A 506 17.25 28.46 -18.01
CA PRO A 506 16.51 29.70 -18.27
C PRO A 506 17.48 30.88 -18.48
N GLY A 507 17.55 31.39 -19.71
CA GLY A 507 18.42 32.50 -20.10
C GLY A 507 19.62 32.14 -21.00
N GLU A 508 19.83 30.86 -21.31
CA GLU A 508 20.66 30.45 -22.45
C GLU A 508 19.79 30.36 -23.70
N GLY A 509 20.02 31.27 -24.65
CA GLY A 509 19.22 31.43 -25.86
C GLY A 509 18.96 32.90 -26.19
N THR A 510 18.71 33.20 -27.46
CA THR A 510 18.52 34.57 -27.98
C THR A 510 17.22 35.25 -27.51
N VAL A 511 16.35 34.55 -26.78
CA VAL A 511 15.06 35.06 -26.33
C VAL A 511 15.05 35.22 -24.80
N ARG A 512 15.07 36.48 -24.34
CA ARG A 512 14.90 36.85 -22.93
C ARG A 512 13.43 36.76 -22.52
N ARG A 513 13.08 35.84 -21.62
CA ARG A 513 11.83 35.91 -20.83
C ARG A 513 12.18 35.80 -19.34
N ARG A 514 11.67 36.72 -18.52
CA ARG A 514 11.86 36.67 -17.05
C ARG A 514 10.96 35.56 -16.48
N THR A 515 11.57 34.54 -15.89
CA THR A 515 10.88 33.55 -15.05
C THR A 515 11.12 33.89 -13.58
N HIS A 516 10.05 34.03 -12.81
CA HIS A 516 10.07 34.47 -11.41
C HIS A 516 10.44 33.36 -10.39
N TYR A 517 10.65 32.12 -10.83
CA TYR A 517 10.66 30.94 -9.95
C TYR A 517 12.01 30.23 -9.74
N VAL A 518 13.13 30.75 -10.25
CA VAL A 518 14.44 30.12 -10.04
C VAL A 518 15.43 31.18 -9.58
N THR A 519 15.80 31.14 -8.30
CA THR A 519 16.92 31.92 -7.78
C THR A 519 18.13 30.99 -7.80
N PRO A 520 19.03 31.07 -8.80
CA PRO A 520 20.21 30.23 -8.79
C PRO A 520 21.09 30.60 -7.58
N ASN A 521 21.45 29.59 -6.78
CA ASN A 521 22.38 29.78 -5.67
C ASN A 521 23.76 30.16 -6.21
N ALA A 522 24.38 31.20 -5.66
CA ALA A 522 25.73 31.62 -6.04
C ALA A 522 26.75 30.64 -5.43
N ALA A 523 27.33 29.77 -6.26
CA ALA A 523 28.35 28.79 -5.88
C ALA A 523 29.72 29.41 -5.57
N GLY A 524 30.02 30.57 -6.15
CA GLY A 524 31.31 31.21 -5.98
C GLY A 524 31.44 32.50 -6.76
N VAL A 525 32.69 32.94 -6.93
CA VAL A 525 33.01 34.16 -7.68
C VAL A 525 34.24 33.91 -8.54
N ARG A 526 34.18 34.27 -9.83
CA ARG A 526 35.29 34.18 -10.79
C ARG A 526 35.65 35.54 -11.39
N ASP A 527 36.79 35.63 -12.07
CA ASP A 527 37.18 36.82 -12.84
C ASP A 527 36.19 37.09 -13.99
N TYR A 528 35.86 38.36 -14.20
CA TYR A 528 35.00 38.83 -15.30
C TYR A 528 35.64 38.54 -16.65
N HIS A 529 34.85 38.02 -17.60
CA HIS A 529 35.25 37.87 -19.00
C HIS A 529 34.35 38.73 -19.90
N PRO A 530 34.88 39.29 -21.01
CA PRO A 530 34.08 40.05 -21.98
C PRO A 530 32.91 39.20 -22.51
N GLY A 531 31.67 39.61 -22.22
CA GLY A 531 30.43 38.88 -22.55
C GLY A 531 29.57 38.53 -21.32
N ASP A 532 30.12 38.61 -20.12
CA ASP A 532 29.37 38.41 -18.88
C ASP A 532 28.40 39.57 -18.60
N SER A 533 27.19 39.24 -18.13
CA SER A 533 26.19 40.26 -17.78
C SER A 533 26.60 41.07 -16.54
N TYR A 534 26.52 42.40 -16.62
CA TYR A 534 26.80 43.31 -15.50
C TYR A 534 25.94 43.05 -14.25
N ASN A 535 24.73 42.50 -14.40
CA ASN A 535 23.85 42.14 -13.28
C ASN A 535 24.40 40.97 -12.44
N ARG A 536 25.44 40.28 -12.92
CA ARG A 536 26.09 39.17 -12.24
C ARG A 536 27.38 39.59 -11.51
N ILE A 537 27.74 40.87 -11.51
CA ILE A 537 28.91 41.36 -10.78
C ILE A 537 28.69 41.20 -9.26
N HIS A 538 29.63 40.54 -8.60
CA HIS A 538 29.67 40.46 -7.16
C HIS A 538 30.42 41.67 -6.60
N TRP A 539 29.70 42.77 -6.35
CA TRP A 539 30.29 44.05 -5.93
C TRP A 539 31.16 43.94 -4.68
N ARG A 540 30.78 43.10 -3.71
CA ARG A 540 31.55 42.93 -2.47
C ARG A 540 32.91 42.26 -2.69
N SER A 541 33.02 41.28 -3.59
CA SER A 541 34.32 40.66 -3.92
C SER A 541 35.13 41.54 -4.88
N THR A 542 34.44 42.24 -5.79
CA THR A 542 35.06 43.21 -6.69
C THR A 542 35.76 44.33 -5.90
N ALA A 543 35.09 44.87 -4.89
CA ALA A 543 35.64 45.90 -4.01
C ALA A 543 36.83 45.41 -3.16
N ARG A 544 36.84 44.12 -2.76
CA ARG A 544 37.93 43.54 -1.96
C ARG A 544 39.17 43.18 -2.77
N LEU A 545 38.98 42.71 -4.00
CA LEU A 545 40.06 42.21 -4.87
C LEU A 545 40.52 43.23 -5.90
N ASN A 546 39.85 44.39 -5.97
CA ASN A 546 40.10 45.50 -6.91
C ASN A 546 40.15 45.07 -8.39
N ARG A 547 39.38 44.04 -8.74
CA ARG A 547 39.18 43.51 -10.10
C ARG A 547 37.74 43.05 -10.25
N LEU A 548 37.16 43.13 -11.45
CA LEU A 548 35.76 42.76 -11.68
C LEU A 548 35.54 41.26 -11.44
N MET A 549 34.69 40.95 -10.47
CA MET A 549 34.37 39.60 -10.06
C MET A 549 32.90 39.29 -10.36
N VAL A 550 32.62 38.16 -11.00
CA VAL A 550 31.28 37.73 -11.41
C VAL A 550 30.83 36.54 -10.57
N LYS A 551 29.58 36.56 -10.08
CA LYS A 551 28.95 35.44 -9.37
C LYS A 551 28.91 34.23 -10.31
N THR A 552 29.54 33.13 -9.92
CA THR A 552 29.28 31.82 -10.52
C THR A 552 28.09 31.21 -9.81
N PHE A 553 27.12 30.76 -10.58
CA PHE A 553 25.97 30.06 -10.06
C PHE A 553 26.25 28.56 -10.10
N GLU A 554 25.88 27.84 -9.06
CA GLU A 554 25.82 26.38 -9.13
C GLU A 554 24.74 26.05 -10.16
N MET A 555 25.07 25.22 -11.15
CA MET A 555 24.05 24.70 -12.05
C MET A 555 23.13 23.83 -11.22
N ASP A 556 21.96 24.37 -10.88
CA ASP A 556 20.90 23.57 -10.29
C ASP A 556 20.53 22.50 -11.34
N PRO A 557 20.67 21.19 -11.07
CA PRO A 557 20.40 20.13 -12.03
C PRO A 557 18.89 19.88 -12.16
N THR A 558 18.09 20.94 -12.23
CA THR A 558 16.62 20.94 -12.29
C THR A 558 16.08 20.56 -13.67
N SER A 559 16.89 19.88 -14.48
CA SER A 559 16.38 19.28 -15.71
C SER A 559 15.72 17.96 -15.38
N ASP A 560 14.46 17.84 -15.80
CA ASP A 560 13.70 16.62 -15.66
C ASP A 560 14.25 15.59 -16.64
N ILE A 561 14.89 14.55 -16.11
CA ILE A 561 15.38 13.44 -16.92
C ILE A 561 14.25 12.43 -17.05
N TRP A 562 13.86 12.14 -18.28
CA TRP A 562 12.86 11.13 -18.58
C TRP A 562 13.54 9.93 -19.23
N VAL A 563 13.40 8.75 -18.62
CA VAL A 563 13.80 7.50 -19.26
C VAL A 563 12.57 6.87 -19.90
N LEU A 564 12.59 6.77 -21.23
CA LEU A 564 11.56 6.09 -22.00
C LEU A 564 12.08 4.72 -22.39
N LEU A 565 11.38 3.68 -21.95
CA LEU A 565 11.70 2.30 -22.25
C LEU A 565 10.64 1.72 -23.17
N ASP A 566 11.07 1.32 -24.35
CA ASP A 566 10.23 0.67 -25.35
C ASP A 566 10.06 -0.82 -25.01
N LEU A 567 8.82 -1.23 -24.76
CA LEU A 567 8.42 -2.61 -24.44
C LEU A 567 7.30 -3.07 -25.37
N ASP A 568 7.25 -2.52 -26.60
CA ASP A 568 6.36 -3.02 -27.64
C ASP A 568 6.76 -4.46 -28.01
N ALA A 569 5.80 -5.37 -27.90
CA ALA A 569 6.00 -6.79 -28.19
C ALA A 569 6.39 -7.04 -29.67
N ALA A 570 5.98 -6.14 -30.58
CA ALA A 570 6.29 -6.25 -32.00
C ALA A 570 7.78 -6.09 -32.32
N VAL A 571 8.52 -5.39 -31.45
CA VAL A 571 9.89 -4.95 -31.73
C VAL A 571 10.94 -5.64 -30.84
N GLN A 572 10.51 -6.33 -29.77
CA GLN A 572 11.43 -7.10 -28.96
C GLN A 572 11.88 -8.39 -29.65
N VAL A 573 13.19 -8.65 -29.58
CA VAL A 573 13.86 -9.84 -30.10
C VAL A 573 14.58 -10.58 -28.96
N GLY A 574 14.64 -11.91 -29.07
CA GLY A 574 15.28 -12.82 -28.11
C GLY A 574 14.29 -13.52 -27.17
N GLN A 575 14.78 -14.49 -26.40
CA GLN A 575 13.99 -15.21 -25.39
C GLN A 575 14.78 -15.40 -24.11
N GLY A 576 14.11 -15.24 -22.96
CA GLY A 576 14.74 -15.39 -21.65
C GLY A 576 15.67 -14.22 -21.32
N ASP A 577 16.79 -14.52 -20.65
CA ASP A 577 17.68 -13.51 -20.05
C ASP A 577 18.50 -12.75 -21.11
N ASP A 578 18.63 -13.31 -22.31
CA ASP A 578 19.30 -12.73 -23.49
C ASP A 578 18.32 -12.06 -24.45
N SER A 579 17.24 -11.48 -23.92
CA SER A 579 16.27 -10.71 -24.69
C SER A 579 16.58 -9.22 -24.66
N SER A 580 16.26 -8.53 -25.76
CA SER A 580 16.28 -7.06 -25.83
C SER A 580 15.46 -6.40 -24.70
N GLU A 581 14.34 -7.03 -24.30
CA GLU A 581 13.54 -6.61 -23.14
C GLU A 581 14.37 -6.61 -21.84
N GLU A 582 15.09 -7.70 -21.59
CA GLU A 582 15.87 -7.85 -20.37
C GLU A 582 17.04 -6.84 -20.33
N TYR A 583 17.70 -6.62 -21.46
CA TYR A 583 18.78 -5.63 -21.60
C TYR A 583 18.29 -4.19 -21.48
N GLY A 584 17.17 -3.84 -22.11
CA GLY A 584 16.57 -2.50 -22.01
C GLY A 584 16.22 -2.13 -20.57
N VAL A 585 15.62 -3.06 -19.82
CA VAL A 585 15.35 -2.88 -18.39
C VAL A 585 16.62 -2.76 -17.55
N ARG A 586 17.68 -3.53 -17.83
CA ARG A 586 18.98 -3.38 -17.15
C ARG A 586 19.57 -2.00 -17.37
N ILE A 587 19.55 -1.49 -18.60
CA ILE A 587 20.00 -0.14 -18.95
C ILE A 587 19.17 0.91 -18.21
N ALA A 588 17.84 0.79 -18.22
CA ALA A 588 16.96 1.71 -17.50
C ALA A 588 17.22 1.69 -15.97
N ALA A 589 17.46 0.51 -15.38
CA ALA A 589 17.82 0.37 -13.98
C ALA A 589 19.18 1.03 -13.66
N SER A 590 20.17 0.88 -14.55
CA SER A 590 21.47 1.55 -14.45
C SER A 590 21.36 3.07 -14.52
N LEU A 591 20.53 3.59 -15.42
CA LEU A 591 20.24 5.03 -15.55
C LEU A 591 19.59 5.57 -14.29
N ALA A 592 18.55 4.88 -13.80
CA ALA A 592 17.88 5.22 -12.56
C ALA A 592 18.85 5.23 -11.38
N ASN A 593 19.76 4.24 -11.29
CA ASN A 593 20.78 4.19 -10.26
C ASN A 593 21.74 5.38 -10.33
N ARG A 594 22.27 5.68 -11.52
CA ARG A 594 23.24 6.78 -11.70
C ARG A 594 22.64 8.15 -11.40
N PHE A 595 21.45 8.45 -11.91
CA PHE A 595 20.86 9.78 -11.77
C PHE A 595 20.23 10.02 -10.40
N LEU A 596 19.63 9.00 -9.79
CA LEU A 596 19.02 9.17 -8.47
C LEU A 596 20.06 9.15 -7.35
N GLN A 597 21.18 8.43 -7.49
CA GLN A 597 22.31 8.53 -6.56
C GLN A 597 22.99 9.90 -6.62
N THR A 598 23.02 10.54 -7.80
CA THR A 598 23.52 11.91 -7.97
C THR A 598 22.46 12.98 -7.67
N ASN A 599 21.34 12.60 -7.04
CA ASN A 599 20.25 13.46 -6.60
C ASN A 599 19.61 14.32 -7.72
N ARG A 600 19.51 13.77 -8.94
CA ARG A 600 18.78 14.37 -10.07
C ARG A 600 17.33 13.90 -10.12
N MET A 601 16.48 14.68 -10.81
CA MET A 601 15.07 14.31 -11.04
C MET A 601 14.99 13.30 -12.17
N LEU A 602 14.41 12.13 -11.89
CA LEU A 602 14.23 11.08 -12.89
C LEU A 602 12.79 10.58 -12.92
N GLY A 603 12.18 10.67 -14.09
CA GLY A 603 10.91 10.05 -14.46
C GLY A 603 11.13 8.81 -15.31
N LEU A 604 10.15 7.91 -15.34
CA LEU A 604 10.16 6.69 -16.13
C LEU A 604 8.86 6.60 -16.94
N ILE A 605 8.98 6.27 -18.22
CA ILE A 605 7.86 5.85 -19.07
C ILE A 605 8.23 4.47 -19.63
N ALA A 606 7.48 3.42 -19.27
CA ALA A 606 7.67 2.08 -19.83
C ALA A 606 6.47 1.68 -20.68
N CYS A 607 6.68 1.46 -21.98
CA CYS A 607 5.64 1.28 -22.99
C CYS A 607 5.31 -0.22 -23.17
N GLY A 608 4.75 -0.85 -22.14
CA GLY A 608 4.35 -2.27 -22.18
C GLY A 608 2.85 -2.44 -22.43
N ARG A 609 2.25 -3.50 -21.87
CA ARG A 609 0.78 -3.73 -21.92
C ARG A 609 -0.02 -2.56 -21.37
N ASP A 610 0.42 -2.05 -20.22
CA ASP A 610 -0.04 -0.80 -19.63
C ASP A 610 1.15 0.17 -19.63
N THR A 611 0.95 1.41 -20.08
CA THR A 611 1.98 2.44 -20.05
C THR A 611 2.27 2.83 -18.60
N VAL A 612 3.40 2.39 -18.06
CA VAL A 612 3.80 2.75 -16.70
C VAL A 612 4.46 4.13 -16.74
N LEU A 613 3.79 5.13 -16.15
CA LEU A 613 4.25 6.51 -16.08
C LEU A 613 4.61 6.87 -14.64
N LEU A 614 5.86 7.25 -14.39
CA LEU A 614 6.34 7.81 -13.14
C LEU A 614 6.88 9.21 -13.39
N ASP A 615 6.26 10.21 -12.77
CA ASP A 615 6.72 11.60 -12.87
C ASP A 615 8.12 11.79 -12.24
N PRO A 616 8.90 12.79 -12.72
CA PRO A 616 10.25 13.04 -12.25
C PRO A 616 10.29 13.43 -10.78
N ALA A 617 11.01 12.67 -9.98
CA ALA A 617 11.25 12.99 -8.57
C ALA A 617 12.69 12.62 -8.17
N ARG A 618 13.10 13.04 -6.97
CA ARG A 618 14.44 12.79 -6.41
C ARG A 618 14.40 11.80 -5.24
N GLY A 619 15.58 11.32 -4.87
CA GLY A 619 15.80 10.62 -3.61
C GLY A 619 15.53 9.10 -3.64
N PRO A 620 15.75 8.43 -2.50
CA PRO A 620 15.77 6.97 -2.42
C PRO A 620 14.40 6.32 -2.64
N LYS A 621 13.31 7.02 -2.30
CA LYS A 621 11.94 6.54 -2.55
C LYS A 621 11.64 6.45 -4.04
N GLN A 622 12.05 7.46 -4.82
CA GLN A 622 11.88 7.43 -6.28
C GLN A 622 12.73 6.31 -6.88
N HIS A 623 13.96 6.13 -6.40
CA HIS A 623 14.83 5.04 -6.85
C HIS A 623 14.17 3.67 -6.66
N GLN A 624 13.56 3.44 -5.50
CA GLN A 624 12.81 2.23 -5.24
C GLN A 624 11.59 2.09 -6.18
N ARG A 625 10.78 3.14 -6.35
CA ARG A 625 9.59 3.10 -7.24
C ARG A 625 9.96 2.75 -8.68
N VAL A 626 11.04 3.32 -9.20
CA VAL A 626 11.52 3.06 -10.57
C VAL A 626 11.98 1.61 -10.71
N LEU A 627 12.75 1.08 -9.75
CA LEU A 627 13.17 -0.33 -9.80
C LEU A 627 12.00 -1.31 -9.64
N GLU A 628 11.01 -1.00 -8.80
CA GLU A 628 9.79 -1.80 -8.66
C GLU A 628 8.95 -1.81 -9.94
N ALA A 629 8.81 -0.65 -10.60
CA ALA A 629 8.15 -0.54 -11.89
C ALA A 629 8.87 -1.36 -12.97
N LEU A 630 10.20 -1.24 -13.05
CA LEU A 630 11.03 -2.01 -13.98
C LEU A 630 11.02 -3.52 -13.69
N ALA A 631 10.85 -3.94 -12.44
CA ALA A 631 10.72 -5.34 -12.07
C ALA A 631 9.41 -5.97 -12.59
N LEU A 632 8.35 -5.16 -12.72
CA LEU A 632 7.03 -5.58 -13.20
C LEU A 632 6.85 -5.35 -14.72
N ALA A 633 7.72 -4.57 -15.34
CA ALA A 633 7.65 -4.24 -16.75
C ALA A 633 7.89 -5.48 -17.63
N ARG A 634 6.99 -5.70 -18.59
CA ARG A 634 7.00 -6.82 -19.55
C ARG A 634 6.72 -6.32 -20.95
N ALA A 635 7.35 -6.94 -21.96
CA ALA A 635 7.10 -6.65 -23.36
C ALA A 635 5.84 -7.33 -23.89
N GLU A 636 4.70 -6.90 -23.37
CA GLU A 636 3.36 -7.33 -23.81
C GLU A 636 2.57 -6.16 -24.43
N GLY A 637 3.24 -5.04 -24.74
CA GLY A 637 2.60 -3.83 -25.26
C GLY A 637 2.23 -3.93 -26.73
N GLU A 638 1.12 -3.31 -27.11
CA GLU A 638 0.70 -3.08 -28.52
C GLU A 638 0.83 -1.61 -28.93
N VAL A 639 1.31 -0.74 -28.02
CA VAL A 639 1.38 0.71 -28.26
C VAL A 639 2.78 1.09 -28.71
N SER A 640 2.89 1.60 -29.93
CA SER A 640 4.16 2.05 -30.49
C SER A 640 4.74 3.25 -29.73
N LEU A 641 6.07 3.29 -29.64
CA LEU A 641 6.82 4.39 -29.02
C LEU A 641 6.46 5.77 -29.60
N ALA A 642 6.25 5.85 -30.92
CA ALA A 642 5.87 7.09 -31.61
C ALA A 642 4.56 7.66 -31.07
N ARG A 643 3.56 6.80 -30.83
CA ARG A 643 2.27 7.20 -30.28
C ARG A 643 2.40 7.69 -28.83
N VAL A 644 3.19 7.00 -28.01
CA VAL A 644 3.43 7.43 -26.62
C VAL A 644 4.10 8.81 -26.56
N LEU A 645 5.08 9.05 -27.42
CA LEU A 645 5.74 10.37 -27.53
C LEU A 645 4.76 11.48 -27.92
N GLN A 646 3.81 11.21 -28.83
CA GLN A 646 2.77 12.15 -29.25
C GLN A 646 1.72 12.39 -28.16
N GLU A 647 1.25 11.35 -27.47
CA GLU A 647 0.25 11.48 -26.40
C GLU A 647 0.81 12.23 -25.19
N GLN A 648 2.09 12.00 -24.86
CA GLN A 648 2.76 12.63 -23.72
C GLN A 648 3.49 13.93 -24.07
N GLU A 649 3.31 14.46 -25.29
CA GLU A 649 4.03 15.63 -25.80
C GLU A 649 3.91 16.86 -24.88
N ARG A 650 2.75 17.02 -24.20
CA ARG A 650 2.49 18.14 -23.28
C ARG A 650 3.36 18.11 -22.02
N ARG A 651 3.93 16.96 -21.64
CA ARG A 651 4.74 16.79 -20.42
C ARG A 651 6.21 17.14 -20.64
N PHE A 652 6.68 17.09 -21.88
CA PHE A 652 8.07 17.37 -22.23
C PHE A 652 8.27 18.87 -22.46
N GLY A 653 8.82 19.55 -21.46
CA GLY A 653 9.12 20.99 -21.52
C GLY A 653 10.46 21.34 -22.19
N ARG A 654 10.79 22.62 -22.27
CA ARG A 654 12.09 23.13 -22.77
C ARG A 654 13.30 22.79 -21.88
N HIS A 655 13.05 22.22 -20.70
CA HIS A 655 14.07 21.87 -19.71
C HIS A 655 14.12 20.37 -19.42
N SER A 656 13.47 19.54 -20.26
CA SER A 656 13.51 18.08 -20.13
C SER A 656 14.61 17.46 -21.00
N THR A 657 15.29 16.47 -20.45
CA THR A 657 16.19 15.58 -21.19
C THR A 657 15.55 14.20 -21.32
N LEU A 658 15.27 13.78 -22.54
CA LEU A 658 14.68 12.50 -22.89
C LEU A 658 15.80 11.49 -23.16
N ILE A 659 15.74 10.33 -22.53
CA ILE A 659 16.61 9.18 -22.81
C ILE A 659 15.72 8.06 -23.29
N VAL A 660 15.76 7.77 -24.58
CA VAL A 660 14.94 6.73 -25.22
C VAL A 660 15.77 5.45 -25.32
N VAL A 661 15.27 4.35 -24.79
CA VAL A 661 15.86 3.01 -24.89
C VAL A 661 14.91 2.16 -25.74
N THR A 662 15.33 1.81 -26.96
CA THR A 662 14.48 1.08 -27.91
C THR A 662 15.29 0.09 -28.76
N PRO A 663 14.73 -1.08 -29.10
CA PRO A 663 15.25 -1.94 -30.15
C PRO A 663 14.69 -1.60 -31.56
N SER A 664 13.77 -0.64 -31.67
CA SER A 664 13.12 -0.29 -32.94
C SER A 664 14.05 0.42 -33.92
N ALA A 665 14.08 -0.11 -35.14
CA ALA A 665 14.71 0.50 -36.29
C ALA A 665 13.74 1.35 -37.12
N ASP A 666 12.49 1.55 -36.67
CA ASP A 666 11.47 2.29 -37.41
C ASP A 666 11.70 3.80 -37.36
N ASP A 667 11.43 4.51 -38.44
CA ASP A 667 11.66 5.96 -38.53
C ASP A 667 10.54 6.81 -37.87
N GLU A 668 9.39 6.22 -37.55
CA GLU A 668 8.22 6.97 -37.07
C GLU A 668 8.46 7.66 -35.71
N TRP A 669 9.14 6.97 -34.78
CA TRP A 669 9.45 7.55 -33.47
C TRP A 669 10.56 8.61 -33.57
N VAL A 670 11.43 8.53 -34.58
CA VAL A 670 12.48 9.54 -34.85
C VAL A 670 11.84 10.88 -35.21
N ALA A 671 10.83 10.87 -36.09
CA ALA A 671 10.10 12.08 -36.45
C ALA A 671 9.39 12.71 -35.25
N ALA A 672 8.76 11.90 -34.39
CA ALA A 672 8.13 12.37 -33.15
C ALA A 672 9.16 12.96 -32.17
N LEU A 673 10.33 12.34 -32.04
CA LEU A 673 11.41 12.83 -31.19
C LEU A 673 12.02 14.14 -31.72
N GLN A 674 12.19 14.26 -33.05
CA GLN A 674 12.68 15.49 -33.68
C GLN A 674 11.73 16.67 -33.45
N SER A 675 10.42 16.46 -33.49
CA SER A 675 9.43 17.48 -33.12
C SER A 675 9.65 18.01 -31.71
N LEU A 676 9.89 17.12 -30.74
CA LEU A 676 10.17 17.48 -29.35
C LEU A 676 11.50 18.25 -29.20
N VAL A 677 12.54 17.85 -29.93
CA VAL A 677 13.83 18.54 -29.94
C VAL A 677 13.71 19.96 -30.51
N GLN A 678 12.96 20.13 -31.61
CA GLN A 678 12.69 21.46 -32.19
C GLN A 678 11.95 22.40 -31.21
N ARG A 679 11.16 21.85 -30.28
CA ARG A 679 10.46 22.63 -29.25
C ARG A 679 11.35 23.03 -28.07
N GLY A 680 12.55 22.48 -27.98
CA GLY A 680 13.60 22.82 -27.02
C GLY A 680 13.94 21.71 -26.01
N ALA A 681 13.41 20.50 -26.15
CA ALA A 681 13.85 19.35 -25.36
C ALA A 681 15.22 18.84 -25.86
N ARG A 682 15.99 18.19 -25.00
CA ARG A 682 17.18 17.44 -25.43
C ARG A 682 16.85 15.95 -25.43
N ALA A 683 17.38 15.22 -26.39
CA ALA A 683 17.18 13.78 -26.49
C ALA A 683 18.52 13.05 -26.60
N ALA A 684 18.60 11.89 -25.97
CA ALA A 684 19.62 10.88 -26.17
C ALA A 684 18.93 9.55 -26.45
N VAL A 685 19.45 8.77 -27.38
CA VAL A 685 18.87 7.48 -27.75
C VAL A 685 19.89 6.37 -27.47
N VAL A 686 19.42 5.30 -26.85
CA VAL A 686 20.13 4.04 -26.66
C VAL A 686 19.43 3.01 -27.53
N LEU A 687 20.00 2.75 -28.71
CA LEU A 687 19.48 1.77 -29.65
C LEU A 687 20.05 0.38 -29.31
N LEU A 688 19.17 -0.61 -29.13
CA LEU A 688 19.54 -2.01 -28.97
C LEU A 688 19.50 -2.68 -30.34
N ASP A 689 20.65 -3.09 -30.87
CA ASP A 689 20.70 -3.78 -32.16
C ASP A 689 19.97 -5.15 -32.10
N PRO A 690 18.84 -5.34 -32.80
CA PRO A 690 18.08 -6.58 -32.77
C PRO A 690 18.87 -7.79 -33.30
N GLY A 691 19.81 -7.56 -34.23
CA GLY A 691 20.64 -8.61 -34.83
C GLY A 691 21.62 -9.26 -33.86
N SER A 692 21.89 -8.60 -32.74
CA SER A 692 22.76 -9.09 -31.67
C SER A 692 22.06 -10.08 -30.72
N PHE A 693 20.73 -10.21 -30.80
CA PHE A 693 19.92 -11.05 -29.91
C PHE A 693 19.37 -12.31 -30.63
N GLY A 694 20.18 -13.36 -30.73
CA GLY A 694 19.77 -14.64 -31.33
C GLY A 694 20.91 -15.62 -31.54
N ARG A 695 20.66 -16.93 -31.43
CA ARG A 695 21.66 -18.01 -31.59
C ARG A 695 22.23 -18.07 -33.01
N ALA A 696 23.27 -17.30 -33.27
CA ALA A 696 24.43 -17.71 -34.03
C ALA A 696 25.63 -17.06 -33.33
N GLN A 697 26.71 -17.80 -33.12
CA GLN A 697 27.96 -17.24 -32.61
C GLN A 697 28.31 -16.02 -33.46
N SER A 698 28.07 -14.82 -32.92
CA SER A 698 28.68 -13.61 -33.44
C SER A 698 30.18 -13.79 -33.28
N ALA A 699 30.92 -13.65 -34.37
CA ALA A 699 32.38 -13.69 -34.39
C ALA A 699 33.03 -12.49 -33.66
N LEU A 700 32.23 -11.70 -32.93
CA LEU A 700 32.71 -10.64 -32.05
C LEU A 700 32.87 -11.23 -30.65
N LEU A 701 34.13 -11.42 -30.26
CA LEU A 701 34.55 -11.49 -28.86
C LEU A 701 33.83 -10.39 -28.06
N PRO A 702 33.43 -10.65 -26.79
CA PRO A 702 32.71 -9.71 -25.95
C PRO A 702 33.66 -8.56 -25.57
N PHE A 703 33.84 -7.61 -26.47
CA PHE A 703 34.69 -6.44 -26.23
C PHE A 703 34.14 -5.23 -26.98
N SER A 704 33.77 -4.25 -26.16
CA SER A 704 33.63 -2.83 -26.46
C SER A 704 32.44 -2.41 -27.34
N THR A 705 31.86 -1.26 -27.00
CA THR A 705 30.90 -0.47 -27.80
C THR A 705 29.48 -1.08 -27.88
N LEU A 706 28.62 -0.87 -26.88
CA LEU A 706 27.69 0.28 -26.90
C LEU A 706 28.11 1.32 -27.95
N VAL A 707 27.85 1.02 -29.22
CA VAL A 707 27.84 2.03 -30.27
C VAL A 707 26.58 2.85 -30.03
N ALA A 708 26.72 3.92 -29.25
CA ALA A 708 25.84 5.07 -29.36
C ALA A 708 26.05 5.62 -30.78
N GLY A 709 25.31 5.07 -31.74
CA GLY A 709 25.29 5.56 -33.11
C GLY A 709 24.88 7.02 -33.08
N VAL A 710 25.78 7.88 -33.56
CA VAL A 710 25.59 9.29 -33.93
C VAL A 710 24.47 10.00 -33.16
N ILE A 711 24.86 10.72 -32.10
CA ILE A 711 24.03 11.79 -31.55
C ILE A 711 23.83 12.82 -32.67
N LEU A 712 22.67 12.81 -33.31
CA LEU A 712 22.22 13.94 -34.12
C LEU A 712 22.10 15.14 -33.17
N THR A 713 23.06 16.06 -33.26
CA THR A 713 23.07 17.34 -32.52
C THR A 713 22.02 18.30 -33.01
#